data_AF-A0A6N2DKK4-F1
#
_entry.id   AF-A0A6N2DKK4-F1
#
_cell.length_a   1.000
_cell.length_b   1.000
_cell.length_c   1.000
_cell.angle_alpha   90.00
_cell.angle_beta   90.00
_cell.angle_gamma   90.00
#
_symmetry.space_group_name_H-M   'P 1'
#
loop_
_entity.id
_entity.type
_entity.pdbx_description
1 polymer ?
#
loop_
_entity_poly.entity_id
_entity_poly.type
_entity_poly.pdbx_seq_one_letter_code
_entity_poly.pdbx_strand_id
1 'polypeptide(L)'
;MTMGTDTSTTAASRVSSSDATNVLVPAAIASAGAGLIHAAAIGVHTEHIGLTRLFIAAAVAQVAVAVLAFVRPSARTSAAALAGVNLVVLAAWITTRLTGIAWIDGLQRAEAAGLADTVAALLALVAVAVATPVALGRLRATTRVPLTGAALLVAVLAVPAMVAATNHDHDHDHGEDHAHGDAAGHAHAHDTTHSHAATVDGHVNDDDHAHDDAHAHDDDHAHGDAHAAGHAHGDIQDVGIVEPSWPRPWNPDGPIDFSDVPGVTPEQQERAEQLVADTLEILPQFADVTTIGELGFRSIGDANTGFEHFINIAYIGDDHFLDPRYPESLVYEVDGEERTLVSAMFIASNTPIDDPELVDFGGPLMEWHVHDNLCWGLNDDGVPVVKAVTDNHGGVCPPGTVLAGGDNPMVHVWIAPHDCGPFAALEGHGAGQAATGTQQRADQCTHDHGDGHGGHGGHGDAVVPPRPYDPELPIDLGGVEGVSLQQQAFAENLVARTIHYLPQWEDPAVAEAAGFRSIGDGGTGHEHYIQWDWIDDDVWLDPNYPESLVYEPQPDGSKTLVSAMYMLPGDTSLDEIPDWGGPLMQWHIHDDLCFTPDADTPTVAAVIPLGGQCPPNLVKMDPAPMIHVWIRPHECGPFAALDGVGAGQVAEGDEHFCNHAHGAH
;
A
#
# COMPACT_ATOMS: atom_id res chain seq x y z
N MET A 1 20.51 -90.40 41.45
CA MET A 1 19.73 -89.36 42.17
C MET A 1 20.33 -88.04 41.74
N THR A 2 19.74 -87.40 40.74
CA THR A 2 20.24 -86.16 40.16
C THR A 2 19.04 -85.36 39.70
N MET A 3 18.77 -84.28 40.45
CA MET A 3 17.80 -83.24 40.12
C MET A 3 18.17 -82.60 38.77
N GLY A 4 17.22 -82.57 37.83
CA GLY A 4 17.30 -81.74 36.63
C GLY A 4 16.41 -80.51 36.83
N THR A 5 17.02 -79.35 36.84
CA THR A 5 16.38 -78.02 36.96
C THR A 5 15.70 -77.62 35.66
N ASP A 6 14.43 -77.23 35.76
CA ASP A 6 13.69 -76.50 34.72
C ASP A 6 14.40 -75.19 34.37
N THR A 7 14.60 -74.95 33.07
CA THR A 7 14.86 -73.60 32.54
C THR A 7 13.93 -73.37 31.36
N SER A 8 12.81 -72.72 31.66
CA SER A 8 11.89 -72.15 30.67
C SER A 8 12.62 -71.03 29.94
N THR A 9 12.93 -71.24 28.66
CA THR A 9 13.48 -70.19 27.78
C THR A 9 12.29 -69.53 27.09
N THR A 10 11.91 -68.35 27.58
CA THR A 10 10.89 -67.48 27.00
C THR A 10 11.32 -67.09 25.59
N ALA A 11 10.64 -67.64 24.57
CA ALA A 11 10.81 -67.22 23.19
C ALA A 11 10.41 -65.74 23.06
N ALA A 12 11.38 -64.87 22.78
CA ALA A 12 11.12 -63.48 22.42
C ALA A 12 10.33 -63.47 21.10
N SER A 13 9.03 -63.16 21.16
CA SER A 13 8.19 -62.97 19.98
C SER A 13 8.78 -61.83 19.14
N ARG A 14 9.22 -62.13 17.92
CA ARG A 14 9.53 -61.10 16.93
C ARG A 14 8.21 -60.45 16.50
N VAL A 15 8.12 -59.15 16.70
CA VAL A 15 7.02 -58.31 16.22
C VAL A 15 6.96 -58.42 14.69
N SER A 16 5.78 -58.70 14.13
CA SER A 16 5.54 -58.67 12.68
C SER A 16 5.82 -57.27 12.14
N SER A 17 6.37 -57.14 10.93
CA SER A 17 6.65 -55.85 10.27
C SER A 17 5.43 -54.92 10.25
N SER A 18 4.23 -55.49 10.17
CA SER A 18 2.93 -54.82 10.21
C SER A 18 2.59 -54.12 11.54
N ASP A 19 3.06 -54.62 12.69
CA ASP A 19 2.80 -53.98 13.99
C ASP A 19 3.75 -52.81 14.27
N ALA A 20 4.93 -52.81 13.64
CA ALA A 20 5.92 -51.75 13.81
C ALA A 20 5.60 -50.50 12.97
N THR A 21 4.98 -50.68 11.79
CA THR A 21 4.48 -49.57 10.95
C THR A 21 3.34 -48.81 11.64
N ASN A 22 2.44 -49.50 12.34
CA ASN A 22 1.31 -48.88 13.04
C ASN A 22 1.70 -47.93 14.18
N VAL A 23 2.86 -48.11 14.81
CA VAL A 23 3.33 -47.24 15.90
C VAL A 23 3.88 -45.91 15.39
N LEU A 24 4.39 -45.88 14.16
CA LEU A 24 4.96 -44.66 13.56
C LEU A 24 3.92 -43.80 12.83
N VAL A 25 2.72 -44.32 12.64
CA VAL A 25 1.62 -43.61 11.97
C VAL A 25 1.37 -42.21 12.55
N PRO A 26 1.23 -42.00 13.88
CA PRO A 26 1.01 -40.67 14.42
C PRO A 26 2.19 -39.73 14.17
N ALA A 27 3.42 -40.23 14.26
CA ALA A 27 4.63 -39.45 13.98
C ALA A 27 4.74 -39.06 12.49
N ALA A 28 4.37 -39.98 11.59
CA ALA A 28 4.38 -39.73 10.15
C ALA A 28 3.30 -38.71 9.75
N ILE A 29 2.08 -38.81 10.31
CA ILE A 29 1.00 -37.84 10.05
C ILE A 29 1.38 -36.47 10.61
N ALA A 30 1.91 -36.39 11.83
CA ALA A 30 2.35 -35.12 12.41
C ALA A 30 3.49 -34.47 11.59
N SER A 31 4.49 -35.25 11.18
CA SER A 31 5.56 -34.78 10.29
C SER A 31 5.03 -34.27 8.95
N ALA A 32 4.05 -34.98 8.35
CA ALA A 32 3.42 -34.53 7.11
C ALA A 32 2.64 -33.23 7.31
N GLY A 33 1.87 -33.10 8.39
CA GLY A 33 1.13 -31.88 8.72
C GLY A 33 2.04 -30.67 8.91
N ALA A 34 3.15 -30.82 9.66
CA ALA A 34 4.15 -29.78 9.81
C ALA A 34 4.79 -29.38 8.47
N GLY A 35 5.11 -30.38 7.62
CA GLY A 35 5.66 -30.12 6.29
C GLY A 35 4.70 -29.39 5.35
N LEU A 36 3.39 -29.62 5.47
CA LEU A 36 2.38 -28.88 4.71
C LEU A 36 2.23 -27.43 5.18
N ILE A 37 2.33 -27.17 6.49
CA ILE A 37 2.33 -25.79 7.01
C ILE A 37 3.58 -25.03 6.53
N HIS A 38 4.76 -25.64 6.58
CA HIS A 38 5.96 -25.04 6.01
C HIS A 38 5.86 -24.86 4.49
N ALA A 39 5.10 -25.69 3.78
CA ALA A 39 4.86 -25.51 2.35
C ALA A 39 3.95 -24.31 2.06
N ALA A 40 2.92 -24.08 2.89
CA ALA A 40 2.06 -22.91 2.79
C ALA A 40 2.84 -21.61 3.04
N ALA A 41 3.79 -21.63 3.98
CA ALA A 41 4.66 -20.49 4.27
C ALA A 41 5.67 -20.13 3.16
N ILE A 42 5.85 -20.97 2.13
CA ILE A 42 6.77 -20.69 1.01
C ILE A 42 6.31 -19.46 0.22
N GLY A 43 5.00 -19.32 0.01
CA GLY A 43 4.43 -18.25 -0.83
C GLY A 43 4.41 -16.87 -0.15
N VAL A 44 4.52 -16.82 1.17
CA VAL A 44 4.46 -15.58 1.96
C VAL A 44 5.84 -15.02 2.28
N HIS A 45 6.89 -15.84 2.10
CA HIS A 45 8.27 -15.46 2.36
C HIS A 45 9.13 -15.39 1.09
N THR A 46 8.57 -14.92 -0.01
CA THR A 46 9.26 -14.82 -1.32
C THR A 46 10.28 -13.68 -1.38
N GLU A 47 10.10 -12.67 -0.53
CA GLU A 47 10.99 -11.52 -0.32
C GLU A 47 12.38 -11.91 0.24
N HIS A 48 12.48 -13.10 0.84
CA HIS A 48 13.72 -13.60 1.43
C HIS A 48 14.13 -14.95 0.85
N ILE A 49 14.81 -14.95 -0.30
CA ILE A 49 15.28 -16.15 -1.04
C ILE A 49 15.96 -17.19 -0.12
N GLY A 50 16.74 -16.72 0.87
CA GLY A 50 17.40 -17.60 1.85
C GLY A 50 16.40 -18.35 2.73
N LEU A 51 15.40 -17.65 3.25
CA LEU A 51 14.35 -18.18 4.10
C LEU A 51 13.37 -19.07 3.33
N THR A 52 12.95 -18.67 2.12
CA THR A 52 12.12 -19.49 1.22
C THR A 52 12.74 -20.87 0.97
N ARG A 53 14.05 -20.91 0.69
CA ARG A 53 14.80 -22.16 0.47
C ARG A 53 14.81 -23.06 1.70
N LEU A 54 14.85 -22.48 2.90
CA LEU A 54 14.79 -23.23 4.15
C LEU A 54 13.41 -23.81 4.41
N PHE A 55 12.34 -23.07 4.13
CA PHE A 55 10.96 -23.57 4.20
C PHE A 55 10.73 -24.70 3.19
N ILE A 56 11.18 -24.55 1.94
CA ILE A 56 11.15 -25.62 0.93
C ILE A 56 11.88 -26.86 1.42
N ALA A 57 13.10 -26.69 1.95
CA ALA A 57 13.91 -27.80 2.45
C ALA A 57 13.23 -28.52 3.63
N ALA A 58 12.67 -27.78 4.58
CA ALA A 58 11.95 -28.31 5.73
C ALA A 58 10.69 -29.07 5.29
N ALA A 59 9.87 -28.48 4.43
CA ALA A 59 8.65 -29.08 3.89
C ALA A 59 8.95 -30.41 3.17
N VAL A 60 9.89 -30.39 2.22
CA VAL A 60 10.28 -31.59 1.47
C VAL A 60 10.86 -32.65 2.39
N ALA A 61 11.73 -32.29 3.34
CA ALA A 61 12.33 -33.26 4.26
C ALA A 61 11.27 -33.92 5.17
N GLN A 62 10.34 -33.13 5.74
CA GLN A 62 9.31 -33.61 6.65
C GLN A 62 8.25 -34.47 5.96
N VAL A 63 7.88 -34.14 4.70
CA VAL A 63 6.99 -34.98 3.90
C VAL A 63 7.71 -36.25 3.44
N ALA A 64 8.97 -36.15 3.02
CA ALA A 64 9.73 -37.31 2.56
C ALA A 64 9.94 -38.36 3.66
N VAL A 65 10.27 -37.95 4.90
CA VAL A 65 10.41 -38.88 6.03
C VAL A 65 9.07 -39.45 6.52
N ALA A 66 7.97 -38.71 6.34
CA ALA A 66 6.62 -39.24 6.57
C ALA A 66 6.26 -40.35 5.56
N VAL A 67 6.43 -40.08 4.25
CA VAL A 67 6.23 -41.08 3.19
C VAL A 67 7.12 -42.30 3.41
N LEU A 68 8.36 -42.07 3.82
CA LEU A 68 9.32 -43.12 4.10
C LEU A 68 8.86 -44.08 5.21
N ALA A 69 8.20 -43.55 6.23
CA ALA A 69 7.65 -44.34 7.32
C ALA A 69 6.51 -45.27 6.88
N PHE A 70 5.79 -44.91 5.81
CA PHE A 70 4.77 -45.77 5.21
C PHE A 70 5.35 -46.82 4.25
N VAL A 71 6.43 -46.49 3.53
CA VAL A 71 6.93 -47.32 2.43
C VAL A 71 8.06 -48.28 2.84
N ARG A 72 8.89 -47.96 3.86
CA ARG A 72 10.06 -48.79 4.20
C ARG A 72 9.80 -49.87 5.26
N PRO A 73 10.47 -51.04 5.13
CA PRO A 73 10.22 -52.22 5.97
C PRO A 73 10.86 -52.19 7.37
N SER A 74 11.75 -51.23 7.67
CA SER A 74 12.47 -51.20 8.96
C SER A 74 12.05 -50.02 9.83
N ALA A 75 11.18 -50.28 10.81
CA ALA A 75 10.62 -49.26 11.69
C ALA A 75 11.69 -48.46 12.45
N ARG A 76 12.85 -49.03 12.79
CA ARG A 76 13.92 -48.28 13.47
C ARG A 76 14.56 -47.20 12.60
N THR A 77 14.76 -47.47 11.31
CA THR A 77 15.39 -46.48 10.42
C THR A 77 14.42 -45.36 10.08
N SER A 78 13.15 -45.70 9.81
CA SER A 78 12.08 -44.72 9.62
C SER A 78 11.85 -43.88 10.88
N ALA A 79 11.88 -44.48 12.07
CA ALA A 79 11.78 -43.76 13.34
C ALA A 79 12.97 -42.81 13.55
N ALA A 80 14.20 -43.25 13.26
CA ALA A 80 15.38 -42.40 13.38
C ALA A 80 15.33 -41.21 12.40
N ALA A 81 14.85 -41.43 11.17
CA ALA A 81 14.69 -40.37 10.17
C ALA A 81 13.60 -39.36 10.58
N LEU A 82 12.42 -39.85 11.03
CA LEU A 82 11.34 -38.99 11.54
C LEU A 82 11.78 -38.16 12.74
N ALA A 83 12.46 -38.78 13.71
CA ALA A 83 12.97 -38.07 14.88
C ALA A 83 14.04 -37.05 14.50
N GLY A 84 14.97 -37.40 13.62
CA GLY A 84 16.06 -36.53 13.21
C GLY A 84 15.60 -35.26 12.49
N VAL A 85 14.78 -35.42 11.45
CA VAL A 85 14.30 -34.27 10.64
C VAL A 85 13.46 -33.33 11.48
N ASN A 86 12.50 -33.85 12.24
CA ASN A 86 11.62 -33.00 13.05
C ASN A 86 12.36 -32.37 14.25
N LEU A 87 13.41 -33.01 14.78
CA LEU A 87 14.24 -32.39 15.82
C LEU A 87 15.04 -31.20 15.26
N VAL A 88 15.55 -31.30 14.03
CA VAL A 88 16.28 -30.19 13.39
C VAL A 88 15.35 -29.00 13.18
N VAL A 89 14.15 -29.23 12.64
CA VAL A 89 13.15 -28.18 12.40
C VAL A 89 12.68 -27.55 13.72
N LEU A 90 12.40 -28.37 14.74
CA LEU A 90 12.03 -27.88 16.07
C LEU A 90 13.16 -27.08 16.74
N ALA A 91 14.40 -27.52 16.61
CA ALA A 91 15.56 -26.79 17.15
C ALA A 91 15.79 -25.46 16.42
N ALA A 92 15.60 -25.43 15.10
CA ALA A 92 15.64 -24.20 14.32
C ALA A 92 14.57 -23.22 14.80
N TRP A 93 13.32 -23.67 14.97
CA TRP A 93 12.23 -22.85 15.51
C TRP A 93 12.52 -22.34 16.93
N ILE A 94 13.04 -23.17 17.84
CA ILE A 94 13.44 -22.70 19.18
C ILE A 94 14.52 -21.62 19.08
N THR A 95 15.46 -21.76 18.14
CA THR A 95 16.55 -20.79 17.96
C THR A 95 16.03 -19.46 17.44
N THR A 96 15.11 -19.48 16.46
CA THR A 96 14.51 -18.24 15.94
C THR A 96 13.74 -17.49 17.03
N ARG A 97 13.06 -18.18 17.94
CA ARG A 97 12.30 -17.56 19.03
C ARG A 97 13.11 -17.13 20.25
N LEU A 98 14.30 -17.68 20.45
CA LEU A 98 15.15 -17.31 21.60
C LEU A 98 16.21 -16.26 21.27
N THR A 99 16.78 -16.30 20.07
CA THR A 99 17.94 -15.46 19.72
C THR A 99 17.87 -14.83 18.33
N GLY A 100 16.95 -15.27 17.47
CA GLY A 100 17.06 -15.02 16.03
C GLY A 100 18.27 -15.75 15.43
N ILE A 101 18.44 -15.61 14.11
CA ILE A 101 19.53 -16.15 13.31
C ILE A 101 20.09 -15.01 12.45
N ALA A 102 21.14 -14.35 12.95
CA ALA A 102 21.69 -13.11 12.39
C ALA A 102 22.19 -13.18 10.93
N TRP A 103 22.39 -14.37 10.37
CA TRP A 103 22.87 -14.58 8.99
C TRP A 103 21.76 -15.04 8.02
N ILE A 104 20.49 -15.07 8.45
CA ILE A 104 19.35 -15.37 7.58
C ILE A 104 18.46 -14.14 7.54
N ASP A 105 18.31 -13.59 6.34
CA ASP A 105 17.39 -12.48 6.11
C ASP A 105 15.94 -12.92 6.38
N GLY A 106 15.24 -12.14 7.21
CA GLY A 106 13.90 -12.44 7.73
C GLY A 106 13.88 -13.20 9.06
N LEU A 107 15.04 -13.54 9.64
CA LEU A 107 15.12 -14.23 10.96
C LEU A 107 16.12 -13.59 11.92
N GLN A 108 16.65 -12.40 11.64
CA GLN A 108 17.75 -11.82 12.43
C GLN A 108 17.35 -11.41 13.85
N ARG A 109 16.07 -11.15 14.09
CA ARG A 109 15.50 -10.82 15.41
C ARG A 109 14.63 -11.96 15.93
N ALA A 110 14.57 -12.09 17.25
CA ALA A 110 13.63 -13.01 17.88
C ALA A 110 12.24 -12.34 17.93
N GLU A 111 11.27 -12.95 17.26
CA GLU A 111 9.90 -12.43 17.18
C GLU A 111 8.92 -13.34 17.95
N ALA A 112 7.71 -12.85 18.22
CA ALA A 112 6.64 -13.63 18.84
C ALA A 112 6.25 -14.85 17.97
N ALA A 113 5.84 -15.95 18.62
CA ALA A 113 5.45 -17.17 17.90
C ALA A 113 4.01 -17.06 17.39
N GLY A 114 3.85 -16.83 16.08
CA GLY A 114 2.55 -16.85 15.44
C GLY A 114 1.86 -18.23 15.46
N LEU A 115 0.57 -18.26 15.10
CA LEU A 115 -0.24 -19.48 15.16
C LEU A 115 0.29 -20.60 14.24
N ALA A 116 0.62 -20.28 12.99
CA ALA A 116 1.19 -21.25 12.03
C ALA A 116 2.46 -21.93 12.54
N ASP A 117 3.44 -21.11 12.95
CA ASP A 117 4.72 -21.52 13.52
C ASP A 117 4.57 -22.40 14.76
N THR A 118 3.67 -22.01 15.66
CA THR A 118 3.41 -22.74 16.90
C THR A 118 2.81 -24.12 16.62
N VAL A 119 1.85 -24.20 15.70
CA VAL A 119 1.24 -25.47 15.31
C VAL A 119 2.24 -26.38 14.60
N ALA A 120 3.06 -25.84 13.70
CA ALA A 120 4.12 -26.59 13.02
C ALA A 120 5.16 -27.15 14.03
N ALA A 121 5.59 -26.33 15.00
CA ALA A 121 6.52 -26.74 16.05
C ALA A 121 5.92 -27.82 16.97
N LEU A 122 4.65 -27.70 17.35
CA LEU A 122 3.95 -28.73 18.14
C LEU A 122 3.84 -30.06 17.40
N LEU A 123 3.52 -30.04 16.11
CA LEU A 123 3.48 -31.24 15.27
C LEU A 123 4.87 -31.88 15.14
N ALA A 124 5.93 -31.08 14.96
CA ALA A 124 7.31 -31.56 14.95
C ALA A 124 7.69 -32.20 16.30
N LEU A 125 7.30 -31.59 17.43
CA LEU A 125 7.52 -32.16 18.77
C LEU A 125 6.80 -33.50 18.96
N VAL A 126 5.55 -33.62 18.50
CA VAL A 126 4.81 -34.89 18.53
C VAL A 126 5.54 -35.97 17.71
N ALA A 127 6.03 -35.63 16.52
CA ALA A 127 6.79 -36.56 15.69
C ALA A 127 8.07 -37.03 16.40
N VAL A 128 8.83 -36.12 17.05
CA VAL A 128 10.03 -36.45 17.83
C VAL A 128 9.70 -37.34 19.03
N ALA A 129 8.68 -36.98 19.81
CA ALA A 129 8.30 -37.68 21.04
C ALA A 129 7.86 -39.13 20.77
N VAL A 130 7.13 -39.36 19.67
CA VAL A 130 6.65 -40.69 19.27
C VAL A 130 7.76 -41.52 18.59
N ALA A 131 8.58 -40.91 17.74
CA ALA A 131 9.59 -41.63 16.96
C ALA A 131 10.84 -42.00 17.79
N THR A 132 11.26 -41.14 18.72
CA THR A 132 12.53 -41.32 19.48
C THR A 132 12.58 -42.63 20.27
N PRO A 133 11.55 -43.02 21.06
CA PRO A 133 11.59 -44.27 21.81
C PRO A 133 11.60 -45.52 20.91
N VAL A 134 11.02 -45.45 19.71
CA VAL A 134 11.06 -46.52 18.70
C VAL A 134 12.45 -46.62 18.07
N ALA A 135 13.07 -45.47 17.75
CA ALA A 135 14.45 -45.41 17.25
C ALA A 135 15.45 -46.00 18.27
N LEU A 136 15.28 -45.70 19.55
CA LEU A 136 16.09 -46.24 20.66
C LEU A 136 15.76 -47.69 21.03
N GLY A 137 14.75 -48.31 20.40
CA GLY A 137 14.31 -49.67 20.69
C GLY A 137 13.72 -49.86 22.09
N ARG A 138 13.26 -48.77 22.73
CA ARG A 138 12.73 -48.75 24.11
C ARG A 138 11.23 -49.02 24.19
N LEU A 139 10.48 -48.78 23.11
CA LEU A 139 9.06 -49.17 23.02
C LEU A 139 8.88 -50.47 22.23
N ARG A 140 8.09 -51.39 22.80
CA ARG A 140 7.47 -52.51 22.09
C ARG A 140 6.00 -52.15 21.90
N ALA A 141 5.53 -52.12 20.66
CA ALA A 141 4.18 -51.72 20.25
C ALA A 141 3.08 -52.33 21.13
N THR A 142 2.31 -51.53 21.87
CA THR A 142 1.17 -52.04 22.67
C THR A 142 -0.11 -51.22 22.60
N THR A 143 -0.13 -50.03 21.98
CA THR A 143 -1.35 -49.23 21.83
C THR A 143 -1.63 -48.89 20.36
N ARG A 144 -2.79 -49.35 19.87
CA ARG A 144 -3.30 -49.01 18.53
C ARG A 144 -3.99 -47.66 18.62
N VAL A 145 -3.39 -46.62 18.01
CA VAL A 145 -4.10 -45.36 17.76
C VAL A 145 -4.90 -45.53 16.47
N PRO A 146 -6.22 -45.27 16.44
CA PRO A 146 -6.98 -45.36 15.20
C PRO A 146 -6.48 -44.30 14.22
N LEU A 147 -6.00 -44.76 13.05
CA LEU A 147 -5.46 -43.96 11.94
C LEU A 147 -6.36 -42.76 11.58
N THR A 148 -7.68 -42.96 11.63
CA THR A 148 -8.68 -41.93 11.33
C THR A 148 -8.70 -40.79 12.33
N GLY A 149 -8.53 -41.07 13.62
CA GLY A 149 -8.54 -40.04 14.66
C GLY A 149 -7.31 -39.14 14.60
N ALA A 150 -6.13 -39.72 14.37
CA ALA A 150 -4.89 -38.96 14.24
C ALA A 150 -4.86 -38.10 12.97
N ALA A 151 -5.34 -38.62 11.84
CA ALA A 151 -5.42 -37.88 10.59
C ALA A 151 -6.42 -36.71 10.67
N LEU A 152 -7.60 -36.93 11.28
CA LEU A 152 -8.60 -35.87 11.47
C LEU A 152 -8.08 -34.75 12.38
N LEU A 153 -7.41 -35.11 13.47
CA LEU A 153 -6.91 -34.12 14.43
C LEU A 153 -5.78 -33.27 13.81
N VAL A 154 -4.89 -33.89 13.03
CA VAL A 154 -3.87 -33.14 12.29
C VAL A 154 -4.48 -32.29 11.17
N ALA A 155 -5.50 -32.77 10.46
CA ALA A 155 -6.18 -31.96 9.44
C ALA A 155 -6.87 -30.74 10.07
N VAL A 156 -7.56 -30.92 11.20
CA VAL A 156 -8.24 -29.82 11.93
C VAL A 156 -7.24 -28.78 12.46
N LEU A 157 -6.02 -29.17 12.80
CA LEU A 157 -4.99 -28.23 13.26
C LEU A 157 -4.20 -27.61 12.10
N ALA A 158 -3.86 -28.40 11.08
CA ALA A 158 -3.02 -27.97 9.97
C ALA A 158 -3.76 -27.05 9.01
N VAL A 159 -5.07 -27.23 8.77
CA VAL A 159 -5.81 -26.38 7.83
C VAL A 159 -5.91 -24.92 8.31
N PRO A 160 -6.37 -24.63 9.54
CA PRO A 160 -6.34 -23.27 10.07
C PRO A 160 -4.92 -22.70 10.18
N ALA A 161 -3.93 -23.54 10.50
CA ALA A 161 -2.54 -23.12 10.56
C ALA A 161 -1.95 -22.79 9.17
N MET A 162 -2.37 -23.48 8.11
CA MET A 162 -1.98 -23.15 6.73
C MET A 162 -2.64 -21.86 6.26
N VAL A 163 -3.91 -21.62 6.62
CA VAL A 163 -4.59 -20.33 6.36
C VAL A 163 -3.96 -19.20 7.17
N ALA A 164 -3.59 -19.44 8.43
CA ALA A 164 -2.85 -18.46 9.21
C ALA A 164 -1.44 -18.22 8.63
N ALA A 165 -0.77 -19.27 8.11
CA ALA A 165 0.52 -19.12 7.46
C ALA A 165 0.46 -18.25 6.19
N THR A 166 -0.72 -18.14 5.57
CA THR A 166 -0.97 -17.24 4.44
C THR A 166 -1.41 -15.83 4.85
N ASN A 167 -1.69 -15.61 6.14
CA ASN A 167 -2.34 -14.40 6.66
C ASN A 167 -1.55 -13.75 7.82
N HIS A 168 -0.25 -14.02 7.94
CA HIS A 168 0.52 -13.54 9.10
C HIS A 168 1.03 -12.11 8.89
N ASP A 169 0.44 -11.19 9.65
CA ASP A 169 0.95 -9.84 9.88
C ASP A 169 2.25 -9.88 10.71
N HIS A 170 3.23 -9.07 10.30
CA HIS A 170 4.38 -8.76 11.14
C HIS A 170 3.94 -7.81 12.26
N ASP A 171 3.62 -8.37 13.42
CA ASP A 171 3.41 -7.62 14.65
C ASP A 171 4.75 -7.01 15.11
N HIS A 172 4.95 -5.71 14.90
CA HIS A 172 6.16 -4.99 15.32
C HIS A 172 6.15 -4.77 16.84
N ASP A 173 6.62 -5.79 17.58
CA ASP A 173 6.87 -5.68 19.02
C ASP A 173 8.08 -4.76 19.30
N HIS A 174 7.84 -3.69 20.06
CA HIS A 174 8.84 -2.72 20.49
C HIS A 174 9.66 -3.28 21.66
N GLY A 175 10.90 -3.70 21.39
CA GLY A 175 11.83 -4.25 22.39
C GLY A 175 13.21 -3.57 22.44
N GLU A 176 13.33 -2.64 23.39
CA GLU A 176 14.49 -2.25 24.21
C GLU A 176 15.86 -1.84 23.60
N ASP A 177 16.15 -0.55 23.85
CA ASP A 177 17.43 0.14 23.95
C ASP A 177 18.70 -0.72 24.20
N HIS A 178 19.67 -0.56 23.29
CA HIS A 178 21.09 -0.78 23.59
C HIS A 178 21.88 0.50 23.32
N ALA A 179 22.18 1.20 24.42
CA ALA A 179 23.08 2.34 24.47
C ALA A 179 24.49 1.96 23.97
N HIS A 180 24.98 2.67 22.97
CA HIS A 180 26.40 2.67 22.61
C HIS A 180 27.19 3.53 23.60
N GLY A 181 28.10 2.88 24.34
CA GLY A 181 29.12 3.53 25.14
C GLY A 181 30.23 4.12 24.27
N ASP A 182 30.62 5.35 24.62
CA ASP A 182 31.72 6.11 24.04
C ASP A 182 33.05 5.35 23.99
N ALA A 183 33.74 5.42 22.85
CA ALA A 183 35.20 5.33 22.81
C ALA A 183 35.79 6.04 21.58
N ALA A 184 36.33 7.24 21.83
CA ALA A 184 37.62 7.78 21.38
C ALA A 184 38.10 7.54 19.94
N GLY A 185 38.38 8.66 19.27
CA GLY A 185 38.74 8.71 17.87
C GLY A 185 40.13 8.23 17.49
N HIS A 186 40.34 8.11 16.18
CA HIS A 186 41.64 8.10 15.55
C HIS A 186 41.57 8.78 14.18
N ALA A 187 42.22 9.94 14.09
CA ALA A 187 42.56 10.58 12.83
C ALA A 187 43.71 9.82 12.16
N HIS A 188 43.63 9.61 10.84
CA HIS A 188 44.80 9.44 10.00
C HIS A 188 44.59 10.11 8.64
N ALA A 189 45.32 11.21 8.45
CA ALA A 189 45.66 11.75 7.16
C ALA A 189 46.67 10.83 6.47
N HIS A 190 46.59 10.68 5.14
CA HIS A 190 47.76 10.50 4.28
C HIS A 190 47.46 11.00 2.86
N ASP A 191 48.08 12.14 2.53
CA ASP A 191 48.49 12.53 1.19
C ASP A 191 49.66 11.62 0.75
N THR A 192 49.61 11.06 -0.46
CA THR A 192 50.78 10.84 -1.32
C THR A 192 50.36 10.53 -2.76
N THR A 193 50.60 11.51 -3.62
CA THR A 193 50.97 11.42 -5.04
C THR A 193 51.63 10.11 -5.51
N HIS A 194 51.25 9.61 -6.69
CA HIS A 194 52.17 8.98 -7.64
C HIS A 194 51.70 9.14 -9.10
N SER A 195 52.57 9.79 -9.87
CA SER A 195 52.57 9.96 -11.32
C SER A 195 53.13 8.73 -12.06
N HIS A 196 52.60 8.41 -13.24
CA HIS A 196 53.36 7.79 -14.33
C HIS A 196 52.93 8.36 -15.70
N ALA A 197 53.93 8.72 -16.50
CA ALA A 197 53.84 9.23 -17.85
C ALA A 197 54.46 8.23 -18.85
N ALA A 198 53.94 8.22 -20.09
CA ALA A 198 54.60 7.94 -21.39
C ALA A 198 53.54 7.45 -22.41
N THR A 199 53.46 7.79 -23.70
CA THR A 199 54.22 8.65 -24.64
C THR A 199 53.46 8.67 -25.99
N VAL A 200 53.34 9.86 -26.60
CA VAL A 200 53.53 10.27 -28.03
C VAL A 200 52.95 9.43 -29.20
N ASP A 201 52.06 10.04 -30.00
CA ASP A 201 52.17 10.41 -31.46
C ASP A 201 50.77 10.91 -31.92
N GLY A 202 50.50 11.92 -32.76
CA GLY A 202 51.28 12.87 -33.56
C GLY A 202 50.30 13.70 -34.44
N HIS A 203 50.76 14.88 -34.89
CA HIS A 203 50.30 15.66 -36.07
C HIS A 203 48.93 16.37 -36.04
N VAL A 204 48.68 17.59 -36.59
CA VAL A 204 49.44 18.75 -37.13
C VAL A 204 48.35 19.77 -37.61
N ASN A 205 48.58 21.08 -37.39
CA ASN A 205 48.05 22.27 -38.10
C ASN A 205 46.54 22.60 -38.00
N ASP A 206 46.06 23.84 -38.08
CA ASP A 206 46.61 25.20 -38.20
C ASP A 206 45.42 26.18 -37.99
N ASP A 207 45.74 27.48 -37.91
CA ASP A 207 44.89 28.65 -38.22
C ASP A 207 44.14 29.37 -37.09
N ASP A 208 44.87 30.29 -36.46
CA ASP A 208 44.65 31.75 -36.49
C ASP A 208 43.21 32.31 -36.52
N HIS A 209 42.88 33.15 -35.54
CA HIS A 209 42.64 34.60 -35.79
C HIS A 209 42.64 35.40 -34.48
N ALA A 210 43.54 36.39 -34.43
CA ALA A 210 43.65 37.44 -33.42
C ALA A 210 42.70 38.62 -33.68
N HIS A 211 42.53 39.48 -32.68
CA HIS A 211 42.63 40.96 -32.69
C HIS A 211 41.95 41.50 -31.41
N ASP A 212 42.73 42.02 -30.45
CA ASP A 212 43.13 43.44 -30.25
C ASP A 212 42.16 44.15 -29.27
N ASP A 213 42.59 44.38 -28.03
CA ASP A 213 43.22 45.63 -27.51
C ASP A 213 42.22 46.78 -27.25
N ALA A 214 42.09 47.20 -25.98
CA ALA A 214 42.59 48.50 -25.51
C ALA A 214 41.97 48.96 -24.16
N HIS A 215 42.88 49.45 -23.31
CA HIS A 215 42.69 50.12 -22.02
C HIS A 215 42.08 51.53 -22.11
N ALA A 216 41.50 52.05 -21.00
CA ALA A 216 41.98 53.26 -20.31
C ALA A 216 41.10 53.68 -19.10
N HIS A 217 41.78 54.30 -18.14
CA HIS A 217 41.38 54.84 -16.83
C HIS A 217 40.66 56.20 -16.91
N ASP A 218 39.88 56.59 -15.88
CA ASP A 218 40.27 57.61 -14.88
C ASP A 218 39.13 57.98 -13.90
N ASP A 219 39.58 58.45 -12.73
CA ASP A 219 38.90 58.73 -11.46
C ASP A 219 37.99 59.97 -11.44
N ASP A 220 37.03 59.99 -10.49
CA ASP A 220 36.75 61.18 -9.66
C ASP A 220 35.95 60.84 -8.37
N HIS A 221 36.43 61.36 -7.24
CA HIS A 221 35.92 61.19 -5.88
C HIS A 221 34.99 62.33 -5.41
N ALA A 222 33.94 62.03 -4.63
CA ALA A 222 33.46 62.89 -3.53
C ALA A 222 32.62 62.11 -2.49
N HIS A 223 32.81 62.45 -1.22
CA HIS A 223 32.44 61.72 0.01
C HIS A 223 31.08 62.07 0.63
N GLY A 224 30.54 61.14 1.46
CA GLY A 224 29.55 61.46 2.50
C GLY A 224 28.93 60.23 3.22
N ASP A 225 29.65 59.69 4.21
CA ASP A 225 29.24 59.00 5.46
C ASP A 225 28.11 57.93 5.41
N ALA A 226 28.44 56.63 5.40
CA ALA A 226 28.71 55.76 6.57
C ALA A 226 27.46 55.22 7.29
N HIS A 227 27.17 53.92 7.11
CA HIS A 227 27.15 52.91 8.19
C HIS A 227 26.99 51.48 7.62
N ALA A 228 28.06 50.69 7.81
CA ALA A 228 28.21 49.21 7.94
C ALA A 228 27.18 48.29 7.22
N ALA A 229 27.57 47.59 6.15
CA ALA A 229 28.24 46.27 6.11
C ALA A 229 27.26 45.10 6.42
N GLY A 230 27.11 44.07 5.58
CA GLY A 230 28.18 43.38 4.86
C GLY A 230 27.90 43.03 3.40
N HIS A 231 29.01 42.96 2.66
CA HIS A 231 29.11 42.61 1.26
C HIS A 231 28.92 41.11 1.02
N ALA A 232 28.22 40.85 -0.09
CA ALA A 232 28.29 39.62 -0.86
C ALA A 232 29.71 39.34 -1.38
N HIS A 233 30.07 38.06 -1.39
CA HIS A 233 30.90 37.43 -2.40
C HIS A 233 29.94 36.44 -3.08
N GLY A 234 29.54 36.62 -4.34
CA GLY A 234 30.40 36.55 -5.50
C GLY A 234 30.31 35.12 -6.03
N ASP A 235 29.37 34.89 -6.95
CA ASP A 235 29.13 33.63 -7.65
C ASP A 235 30.44 32.97 -8.09
N ILE A 236 30.68 31.76 -7.59
CA ILE A 236 31.21 30.71 -8.43
C ILE A 236 29.96 30.03 -8.97
N GLN A 237 29.74 30.17 -10.28
CA GLN A 237 28.81 29.34 -11.01
C GLN A 237 29.27 27.89 -10.81
N ASP A 238 28.69 27.23 -9.81
CA ASP A 238 28.57 25.79 -9.88
C ASP A 238 27.68 25.55 -11.09
N VAL A 239 28.26 24.97 -12.13
CA VAL A 239 27.46 24.24 -13.12
C VAL A 239 26.81 23.12 -12.33
N GLY A 240 25.69 23.44 -11.69
CA GLY A 240 24.80 22.47 -11.10
C GLY A 240 24.49 21.50 -12.20
N ILE A 241 25.02 20.28 -12.07
CA ILE A 241 24.41 19.14 -12.72
C ILE A 241 23.00 19.13 -12.13
N VAL A 242 22.04 19.63 -12.92
CA VAL A 242 20.63 19.40 -12.64
C VAL A 242 20.50 17.89 -12.77
N GLU A 243 20.43 17.20 -11.63
CA GLU A 243 20.01 15.80 -11.62
C GLU A 243 18.70 15.75 -12.44
N PRO A 244 18.63 14.97 -13.51
CA PRO A 244 17.46 14.95 -14.35
C PRO A 244 16.30 14.38 -13.52
N SER A 245 15.36 15.22 -13.11
CA SER A 245 14.14 14.78 -12.45
C SER A 245 13.36 13.94 -13.46
N TRP A 246 13.33 12.62 -13.28
CA TRP A 246 12.39 11.74 -13.95
C TRP A 246 11.53 11.10 -12.84
N PRO A 247 10.21 10.98 -13.00
CA PRO A 247 9.41 11.44 -14.15
C PRO A 247 9.32 12.97 -14.31
N ARG A 248 8.77 13.42 -15.45
CA ARG A 248 8.57 14.82 -15.81
C ARG A 248 7.14 15.03 -16.33
N PRO A 249 6.56 16.24 -16.21
CA PRO A 249 5.29 16.57 -16.83
C PRO A 249 5.26 16.27 -18.32
N TRP A 250 4.16 15.66 -18.76
CA TRP A 250 3.92 15.21 -20.12
C TRP A 250 2.93 16.12 -20.84
N ASN A 251 3.27 16.48 -22.07
CA ASN A 251 2.37 17.17 -22.99
C ASN A 251 2.37 16.45 -24.35
N PRO A 252 1.26 15.79 -24.74
CA PRO A 252 1.18 15.01 -25.98
C PRO A 252 1.29 15.85 -27.26
N ASP A 253 1.04 17.17 -27.18
CA ASP A 253 1.20 18.08 -28.32
C ASP A 253 2.66 18.53 -28.52
N GLY A 254 3.55 18.21 -27.57
CA GLY A 254 4.97 18.53 -27.58
C GLY A 254 5.83 17.46 -28.28
N PRO A 255 7.14 17.72 -28.43
CA PRO A 255 8.08 16.67 -28.82
C PRO A 255 8.17 15.62 -27.71
N ILE A 256 8.25 14.34 -28.09
CA ILE A 256 8.61 13.25 -27.18
C ILE A 256 10.09 13.43 -26.83
N ASP A 257 10.40 13.59 -25.54
CA ASP A 257 11.75 13.81 -25.03
C ASP A 257 12.02 12.96 -23.79
N PHE A 258 12.72 11.84 -24.00
CA PHE A 258 13.20 10.94 -22.94
C PHE A 258 14.72 11.03 -22.77
N SER A 259 15.33 12.17 -23.15
CA SER A 259 16.76 12.36 -22.99
C SER A 259 17.16 12.55 -21.52
N ASP A 260 18.43 12.22 -21.28
CA ASP A 260 19.10 12.46 -20.01
C ASP A 260 18.44 11.76 -18.82
N VAL A 261 17.80 10.60 -19.01
CA VAL A 261 17.30 9.80 -17.87
C VAL A 261 18.40 8.83 -17.41
N PRO A 262 18.87 8.91 -16.14
CA PRO A 262 19.95 8.06 -15.65
C PRO A 262 19.61 6.57 -15.76
N GLY A 263 20.59 5.78 -16.24
CA GLY A 263 20.44 4.32 -16.36
C GLY A 263 19.66 3.84 -17.59
N VAL A 264 19.13 4.75 -18.42
CA VAL A 264 18.43 4.40 -19.66
C VAL A 264 19.42 4.22 -20.80
N THR A 265 19.30 3.12 -21.54
CA THR A 265 20.09 2.85 -22.75
C THR A 265 19.45 3.51 -23.98
N PRO A 266 20.22 3.83 -25.03
CA PRO A 266 19.66 4.36 -26.28
C PRO A 266 18.57 3.46 -26.89
N GLU A 267 18.73 2.14 -26.78
CA GLU A 267 17.74 1.19 -27.29
C GLU A 267 16.45 1.15 -26.46
N GLN A 268 16.53 1.35 -25.14
CA GLN A 268 15.35 1.49 -24.27
C GLN A 268 14.60 2.78 -24.58
N GLN A 269 15.36 3.88 -24.72
CA GLN A 269 14.80 5.18 -25.10
C GLN A 269 14.06 5.10 -26.43
N GLU A 270 14.69 4.55 -27.48
CA GLU A 270 14.07 4.41 -28.81
C GLU A 270 12.76 3.60 -28.76
N ARG A 271 12.73 2.50 -27.99
CA ARG A 271 11.52 1.68 -27.83
C ARG A 271 10.40 2.41 -27.10
N ALA A 272 10.71 3.11 -26.01
CA ALA A 272 9.74 3.88 -25.24
C ALA A 272 9.18 5.05 -26.05
N GLU A 273 10.03 5.78 -26.77
CA GLU A 273 9.62 6.87 -27.67
C GLU A 273 8.71 6.35 -28.78
N GLN A 274 9.06 5.20 -29.39
CA GLN A 274 8.25 4.59 -30.43
C GLN A 274 6.90 4.13 -29.90
N LEU A 275 6.85 3.52 -28.71
CA LEU A 275 5.58 3.10 -28.07
C LEU A 275 4.65 4.29 -27.86
N VAL A 276 5.17 5.42 -27.35
CA VAL A 276 4.39 6.63 -27.14
C VAL A 276 3.93 7.23 -28.46
N ALA A 277 4.81 7.32 -29.46
CA ALA A 277 4.47 7.82 -30.78
C ALA A 277 3.37 6.98 -31.46
N ASP A 278 3.50 5.65 -31.43
CA ASP A 278 2.51 4.73 -31.98
C ASP A 278 1.18 4.82 -31.24
N THR A 279 1.21 4.97 -29.91
CA THR A 279 0.00 5.13 -29.09
C THR A 279 -0.73 6.43 -29.43
N LEU A 280 -0.02 7.55 -29.53
CA LEU A 280 -0.60 8.83 -29.95
C LEU A 280 -1.25 8.76 -31.34
N GLU A 281 -0.64 8.03 -32.28
CA GLU A 281 -1.18 7.86 -33.63
C GLU A 281 -2.41 6.95 -33.67
N ILE A 282 -2.36 5.82 -32.97
CA ILE A 282 -3.29 4.71 -33.14
C ILE A 282 -4.50 4.82 -32.21
N LEU A 283 -4.27 5.18 -30.94
CA LEU A 283 -5.29 5.11 -29.91
C LEU A 283 -6.55 5.97 -30.17
N PRO A 284 -6.47 7.14 -30.83
CA PRO A 284 -7.66 7.93 -31.19
C PRO A 284 -8.73 7.18 -31.99
N GLN A 285 -8.41 6.05 -32.63
CA GLN A 285 -9.42 5.21 -33.29
C GLN A 285 -10.45 4.61 -32.33
N PHE A 286 -10.11 4.52 -31.03
CA PHE A 286 -11.00 4.00 -29.99
C PHE A 286 -11.79 5.09 -29.27
N ALA A 287 -11.64 6.38 -29.64
CA ALA A 287 -12.18 7.51 -28.86
C ALA A 287 -13.72 7.48 -28.66
N ASP A 288 -14.47 6.88 -29.58
CA ASP A 288 -15.92 6.71 -29.40
C ASP A 288 -16.21 5.50 -28.50
N VAL A 289 -16.39 5.78 -27.21
CA VAL A 289 -16.69 4.79 -26.16
C VAL A 289 -17.93 3.94 -26.49
N THR A 290 -18.86 4.44 -27.31
CA THR A 290 -20.07 3.68 -27.65
C THR A 290 -19.80 2.52 -28.61
N THR A 291 -18.64 2.52 -29.26
CA THR A 291 -18.26 1.52 -30.28
C THR A 291 -17.38 0.40 -29.74
N ILE A 292 -16.61 0.65 -28.68
CA ILE A 292 -15.60 -0.30 -28.17
C ILE A 292 -16.22 -1.58 -27.60
N GLY A 293 -17.50 -1.53 -27.20
CA GLY A 293 -18.25 -2.72 -26.78
C GLY A 293 -18.36 -3.79 -27.87
N GLU A 294 -18.46 -3.40 -29.15
CA GLU A 294 -18.47 -4.32 -30.28
C GLU A 294 -17.09 -4.94 -30.54
N LEU A 295 -16.03 -4.26 -30.12
CA LEU A 295 -14.64 -4.70 -30.22
C LEU A 295 -14.23 -5.65 -29.07
N GLY A 296 -15.09 -5.79 -28.05
CA GLY A 296 -14.88 -6.71 -26.94
C GLY A 296 -14.51 -6.05 -25.61
N PHE A 297 -14.34 -4.72 -25.59
CA PHE A 297 -14.01 -3.98 -24.38
C PHE A 297 -15.20 -3.89 -23.42
N ARG A 298 -14.97 -4.07 -22.13
CA ARG A 298 -15.99 -3.96 -21.07
C ARG A 298 -15.45 -3.13 -19.93
N SER A 299 -16.30 -2.23 -19.42
CA SER A 299 -16.00 -1.45 -18.22
C SER A 299 -15.76 -2.39 -17.04
N ILE A 300 -14.80 -2.03 -16.20
CA ILE A 300 -14.54 -2.69 -14.92
C ILE A 300 -15.31 -2.07 -13.78
N GLY A 301 -16.12 -1.03 -14.03
CA GLY A 301 -17.03 -0.43 -13.04
C GLY A 301 -16.37 0.56 -12.09
N ASP A 302 -15.27 1.17 -12.49
CA ASP A 302 -14.43 2.06 -11.66
C ASP A 302 -14.54 3.54 -12.02
N ALA A 303 -15.60 3.93 -12.74
CA ALA A 303 -15.83 5.31 -13.17
C ALA A 303 -15.84 6.34 -12.02
N ASN A 304 -16.14 5.91 -10.79
CA ASN A 304 -16.13 6.75 -9.59
C ASN A 304 -14.71 7.25 -9.21
N THR A 305 -13.66 6.69 -9.81
CA THR A 305 -12.28 7.16 -9.63
C THR A 305 -11.99 8.46 -10.40
N GLY A 306 -12.91 8.91 -11.26
CA GLY A 306 -12.67 9.98 -12.24
C GLY A 306 -12.07 9.46 -13.55
N PHE A 307 -11.67 8.19 -13.58
CA PHE A 307 -11.30 7.47 -14.78
C PHE A 307 -12.10 6.16 -14.87
N GLU A 308 -12.37 5.68 -16.08
CA GLU A 308 -13.04 4.39 -16.27
C GLU A 308 -12.19 3.52 -17.20
N HIS A 309 -11.85 2.33 -16.72
CA HIS A 309 -11.10 1.36 -17.50
C HIS A 309 -12.04 0.41 -18.20
N PHE A 310 -11.78 0.23 -19.49
CA PHE A 310 -12.45 -0.75 -20.33
C PHE A 310 -11.43 -1.80 -20.75
N ILE A 311 -11.61 -3.04 -20.28
CA ILE A 311 -10.67 -4.14 -20.54
C ILE A 311 -11.20 -5.04 -21.67
N ASN A 312 -10.30 -5.49 -22.54
CA ASN A 312 -10.54 -6.55 -23.50
C ASN A 312 -9.78 -7.83 -23.13
N ILE A 313 -10.48 -8.74 -22.46
CA ILE A 313 -9.89 -10.02 -21.98
C ILE A 313 -9.35 -10.86 -23.15
N ALA A 314 -9.87 -10.71 -24.36
CA ALA A 314 -9.38 -11.46 -25.51
C ALA A 314 -7.99 -11.01 -26.00
N TYR A 315 -7.58 -9.78 -25.64
CA TYR A 315 -6.24 -9.27 -25.93
C TYR A 315 -5.24 -9.67 -24.83
N ILE A 316 -5.73 -9.94 -23.61
CA ILE A 316 -4.90 -10.49 -22.54
C ILE A 316 -4.41 -11.90 -22.94
N GLY A 317 -3.15 -12.00 -23.36
CA GLY A 317 -2.51 -13.25 -23.77
C GLY A 317 -2.65 -13.60 -25.27
N ASP A 318 -2.87 -12.61 -26.13
CA ASP A 318 -2.95 -12.76 -27.60
C ASP A 318 -1.59 -12.68 -28.32
N ASP A 319 -0.50 -12.69 -27.55
CA ASP A 319 0.90 -12.51 -27.97
C ASP A 319 1.23 -11.11 -28.53
N HIS A 320 0.33 -10.11 -28.44
CA HIS A 320 0.58 -8.73 -28.85
C HIS A 320 1.14 -7.88 -27.69
N PHE A 321 2.43 -8.01 -27.43
CA PHE A 321 3.10 -7.25 -26.37
C PHE A 321 3.28 -5.76 -26.73
N LEU A 322 2.76 -4.84 -25.90
CA LEU A 322 2.88 -3.38 -26.05
C LEU A 322 2.52 -2.88 -27.46
N ASP A 323 1.41 -3.37 -28.01
CA ASP A 323 0.93 -3.03 -29.36
C ASP A 323 -0.32 -2.13 -29.29
N PRO A 324 -0.24 -0.83 -29.60
CA PRO A 324 -1.39 0.08 -29.50
C PRO A 324 -2.57 -0.26 -30.41
N ARG A 325 -2.41 -1.21 -31.34
CA ARG A 325 -3.52 -1.74 -32.16
C ARG A 325 -4.36 -2.78 -31.42
N TYR A 326 -3.82 -3.37 -30.36
CA TYR A 326 -4.45 -4.39 -29.52
C TYR A 326 -4.27 -4.03 -28.03
N PRO A 327 -4.69 -2.84 -27.57
CA PRO A 327 -4.49 -2.45 -26.17
C PRO A 327 -5.38 -3.31 -25.26
N GLU A 328 -4.81 -3.93 -24.21
CA GLU A 328 -5.59 -4.77 -23.30
C GLU A 328 -6.61 -3.96 -22.49
N SER A 329 -6.35 -2.67 -22.27
CA SER A 329 -7.25 -1.74 -21.62
C SER A 329 -7.21 -0.34 -22.22
N LEU A 330 -8.38 0.30 -22.27
CA LEU A 330 -8.58 1.71 -22.63
C LEU A 330 -9.02 2.48 -21.40
N VAL A 331 -8.44 3.66 -21.18
CA VAL A 331 -8.74 4.51 -20.01
C VAL A 331 -9.40 5.79 -20.46
N TYR A 332 -10.59 6.06 -19.93
CA TYR A 332 -11.35 7.26 -20.22
C TYR A 332 -11.42 8.15 -18.98
N GLU A 333 -11.15 9.44 -19.13
CA GLU A 333 -11.53 10.44 -18.14
C GLU A 333 -13.05 10.57 -18.10
N VAL A 334 -13.59 10.70 -16.89
CA VAL A 334 -15.02 10.71 -16.59
C VAL A 334 -15.44 12.14 -16.22
N ASP A 335 -16.30 12.74 -17.05
CA ASP A 335 -16.99 14.00 -16.74
C ASP A 335 -18.50 13.77 -16.85
N GLY A 336 -19.14 13.45 -15.72
CA GLY A 336 -20.53 13.01 -15.68
C GLY A 336 -20.78 11.77 -16.55
N GLU A 337 -21.63 11.91 -17.58
CA GLU A 337 -21.89 10.85 -18.58
C GLU A 337 -20.86 10.83 -19.73
N GLU A 338 -20.04 11.87 -19.87
CA GLU A 338 -19.04 11.95 -20.92
C GLU A 338 -17.82 11.08 -20.60
N ARG A 339 -17.21 10.54 -21.66
CA ARG A 339 -16.01 9.71 -21.59
C ARG A 339 -15.01 10.20 -22.62
N THR A 340 -13.89 10.72 -22.15
CA THR A 340 -12.81 11.20 -23.00
C THR A 340 -11.65 10.22 -22.95
N LEU A 341 -11.26 9.64 -24.08
CA LEU A 341 -10.13 8.71 -24.11
C LEU A 341 -8.82 9.46 -23.83
N VAL A 342 -8.11 9.06 -22.78
CA VAL A 342 -6.91 9.77 -22.29
C VAL A 342 -5.68 8.88 -22.20
N SER A 343 -5.83 7.55 -22.13
CA SER A 343 -4.70 6.64 -21.98
C SER A 343 -5.03 5.22 -22.47
N ALA A 344 -4.00 4.47 -22.83
CA ALA A 344 -4.04 3.02 -22.93
C ALA A 344 -3.37 2.42 -21.70
N MET A 345 -3.86 1.28 -21.23
CA MET A 345 -3.13 0.47 -20.26
C MET A 345 -2.84 -0.89 -20.87
N PHE A 346 -1.55 -1.22 -20.95
CA PHE A 346 -1.07 -2.49 -21.47
C PHE A 346 -0.88 -3.48 -20.33
N ILE A 347 -1.29 -4.74 -20.53
CA ILE A 347 -1.29 -5.76 -19.49
C ILE A 347 -0.46 -6.97 -19.95
N ALA A 348 0.64 -7.24 -19.25
CA ALA A 348 1.44 -8.44 -19.45
C ALA A 348 0.79 -9.64 -18.75
N SER A 349 0.55 -10.73 -19.49
CA SER A 349 -0.11 -11.93 -18.95
C SER A 349 0.89 -13.01 -18.54
N ASN A 350 0.72 -13.58 -17.34
CA ASN A 350 1.55 -14.68 -16.79
C ASN A 350 3.05 -14.35 -16.67
N THR A 351 3.36 -13.07 -16.44
CA THR A 351 4.73 -12.58 -16.37
C THR A 351 4.96 -11.96 -15.00
N PRO A 352 6.02 -12.35 -14.26
CA PRO A 352 6.39 -11.65 -13.03
C PRO A 352 6.67 -10.17 -13.29
N ILE A 353 6.34 -9.29 -12.35
CA ILE A 353 6.58 -7.85 -12.46
C ILE A 353 8.06 -7.48 -12.67
N ASP A 354 8.97 -8.32 -12.19
CA ASP A 354 10.42 -8.17 -12.33
C ASP A 354 11.01 -8.92 -13.54
N ASP A 355 10.18 -9.43 -14.45
CA ASP A 355 10.65 -10.16 -15.62
C ASP A 355 11.53 -9.25 -16.51
N PRO A 356 12.75 -9.69 -16.87
CA PRO A 356 13.65 -8.92 -17.71
C PRO A 356 13.05 -8.44 -19.03
N GLU A 357 12.14 -9.18 -19.65
CA GLU A 357 11.49 -8.75 -20.91
C GLU A 357 10.58 -7.53 -20.71
N LEU A 358 10.01 -7.36 -19.51
CA LEU A 358 9.20 -6.19 -19.13
C LEU A 358 10.07 -5.01 -18.72
N VAL A 359 10.94 -5.22 -17.73
CA VAL A 359 11.72 -4.12 -17.13
C VAL A 359 12.82 -3.61 -18.06
N ASP A 360 13.33 -4.44 -18.98
CA ASP A 360 14.31 -3.99 -19.99
C ASP A 360 13.65 -3.25 -21.16
N PHE A 361 12.32 -3.28 -21.34
CA PHE A 361 11.70 -2.63 -22.49
C PHE A 361 11.96 -1.11 -22.49
N GLY A 362 11.58 -0.43 -21.41
CA GLY A 362 11.81 1.00 -21.19
C GLY A 362 12.90 1.32 -20.17
N GLY A 363 13.39 0.31 -19.43
CA GLY A 363 14.33 0.55 -18.33
C GLY A 363 13.74 1.54 -17.31
N PRO A 364 14.56 2.43 -16.73
CA PRO A 364 14.09 3.46 -15.79
C PRO A 364 13.05 4.46 -16.34
N LEU A 365 12.72 4.45 -17.64
CA LEU A 365 11.63 5.29 -18.19
C LEU A 365 10.25 4.80 -17.80
N MET A 366 10.08 3.48 -17.67
CA MET A 366 8.79 2.82 -17.52
C MET A 366 8.82 1.97 -16.27
N GLU A 367 7.94 2.29 -15.32
CA GLU A 367 7.71 1.44 -14.16
C GLU A 367 6.42 0.62 -14.40
N TRP A 368 6.51 -0.68 -14.19
CA TRP A 368 5.37 -1.58 -14.25
C TRP A 368 4.74 -1.69 -12.87
N HIS A 369 3.42 -1.87 -12.80
CA HIS A 369 2.73 -2.15 -11.54
C HIS A 369 1.69 -3.27 -11.65
N VAL A 370 1.31 -3.88 -10.52
CA VAL A 370 0.26 -4.91 -10.42
C VAL A 370 -0.85 -4.47 -9.47
N HIS A 371 -2.03 -5.07 -9.60
CA HIS A 371 -3.17 -4.79 -8.75
C HIS A 371 -3.58 -6.05 -7.96
N ASP A 372 -2.86 -6.32 -6.87
CA ASP A 372 -3.20 -7.38 -5.90
C ASP A 372 -4.15 -6.90 -4.78
N ASN A 373 -4.71 -5.69 -4.94
CA ASN A 373 -5.67 -5.06 -4.06
C ASN A 373 -7.08 -4.95 -4.66
N LEU A 374 -7.27 -5.22 -5.95
CA LEU A 374 -8.58 -5.12 -6.61
C LEU A 374 -9.40 -6.40 -6.44
N CYS A 375 -10.59 -6.27 -5.85
CA CYS A 375 -11.54 -7.36 -5.65
C CYS A 375 -12.57 -7.43 -6.77
N TRP A 376 -12.46 -8.47 -7.59
CA TRP A 376 -13.29 -8.72 -8.75
C TRP A 376 -14.53 -9.54 -8.40
N GLY A 377 -15.70 -9.09 -8.83
CA GLY A 377 -16.96 -9.82 -8.76
C GLY A 377 -17.69 -9.79 -10.09
N LEU A 378 -18.86 -10.44 -10.16
CA LEU A 378 -19.75 -10.32 -11.31
C LEU A 378 -20.83 -9.28 -11.03
N ASN A 379 -21.15 -8.44 -12.02
CA ASN A 379 -22.35 -7.63 -11.97
C ASN A 379 -23.61 -8.45 -12.35
N ASP A 380 -24.79 -7.82 -12.35
CA ASP A 380 -26.07 -8.48 -12.63
C ASP A 380 -26.14 -9.11 -14.04
N ASP A 381 -25.37 -8.58 -14.98
CA ASP A 381 -25.26 -9.09 -16.36
C ASP A 381 -24.20 -10.20 -16.50
N GLY A 382 -23.52 -10.57 -15.41
CA GLY A 382 -22.47 -11.60 -15.40
C GLY A 382 -21.14 -11.12 -15.98
N VAL A 383 -20.90 -9.81 -16.05
CA VAL A 383 -19.65 -9.20 -16.48
C VAL A 383 -18.72 -9.02 -15.27
N PRO A 384 -17.43 -9.40 -15.36
CA PRO A 384 -16.45 -9.13 -14.32
C PRO A 384 -16.26 -7.62 -14.13
N VAL A 385 -16.39 -7.15 -12.89
CA VAL A 385 -16.18 -5.75 -12.49
C VAL A 385 -15.42 -5.72 -11.16
N VAL A 386 -14.72 -4.64 -10.89
CA VAL A 386 -14.18 -4.32 -9.57
C VAL A 386 -15.35 -3.99 -8.66
N LYS A 387 -15.40 -4.65 -7.50
CA LYS A 387 -16.48 -4.52 -6.51
C LYS A 387 -16.01 -3.94 -5.19
N ALA A 388 -14.71 -3.99 -4.93
CA ALA A 388 -14.05 -3.40 -3.78
C ALA A 388 -12.56 -3.27 -4.07
N VAL A 389 -11.89 -2.44 -3.29
CA VAL A 389 -10.43 -2.39 -3.20
C VAL A 389 -10.07 -2.69 -1.75
N THR A 390 -9.06 -3.53 -1.53
CA THR A 390 -8.58 -3.83 -0.18
C THR A 390 -7.60 -2.75 0.27
N ASP A 391 -7.68 -2.39 1.55
CA ASP A 391 -6.82 -1.37 2.15
C ASP A 391 -5.33 -1.78 2.16
N ASN A 392 -5.07 -3.10 2.15
CA ASN A 392 -3.74 -3.70 2.10
C ASN A 392 -3.60 -4.64 0.90
N HIS A 393 -2.39 -4.74 0.35
CA HIS A 393 -2.01 -5.66 -0.73
C HIS A 393 -2.25 -7.11 -0.35
N GLY A 394 -2.86 -7.89 -1.24
CA GLY A 394 -3.22 -9.28 -0.94
C GLY A 394 -4.30 -9.41 0.15
N GLY A 395 -5.03 -8.33 0.44
CA GLY A 395 -6.07 -8.28 1.45
C GLY A 395 -7.23 -9.25 1.18
N VAL A 396 -8.05 -9.50 2.20
CA VAL A 396 -9.19 -10.42 2.05
C VAL A 396 -10.33 -9.74 1.33
N CYS A 397 -10.63 -10.21 0.13
CA CYS A 397 -11.78 -9.71 -0.62
C CYS A 397 -13.13 -10.01 0.05
N PRO A 398 -14.11 -9.08 -0.05
CA PRO A 398 -15.46 -9.30 0.44
C PRO A 398 -16.11 -10.58 -0.13
N PRO A 399 -17.03 -11.23 0.60
CA PRO A 399 -17.69 -12.44 0.13
C PRO A 399 -18.31 -12.28 -1.27
N GLY A 400 -17.99 -13.21 -2.17
CA GLY A 400 -18.48 -13.18 -3.55
C GLY A 400 -17.56 -12.47 -4.55
N THR A 401 -16.40 -11.97 -4.09
CA THR A 401 -15.36 -11.36 -4.92
C THR A 401 -14.02 -12.10 -4.76
N VAL A 402 -13.08 -11.88 -5.69
CA VAL A 402 -11.76 -12.54 -5.73
C VAL A 402 -10.67 -11.56 -6.13
N LEU A 403 -9.46 -11.73 -5.58
CA LEU A 403 -8.27 -11.08 -6.12
C LEU A 403 -7.88 -11.75 -7.43
N ALA A 404 -7.83 -10.98 -8.51
CA ALA A 404 -7.54 -11.51 -9.86
C ALA A 404 -6.51 -10.67 -10.65
N GLY A 405 -5.93 -9.63 -10.05
CA GLY A 405 -5.03 -8.68 -10.73
C GLY A 405 -3.54 -8.76 -10.35
N GLY A 406 -3.15 -9.50 -9.31
CA GLY A 406 -1.78 -9.50 -8.78
C GLY A 406 -0.71 -10.13 -9.67
N ASP A 407 -1.11 -10.98 -10.62
CA ASP A 407 -0.19 -11.74 -11.50
C ASP A 407 0.00 -11.11 -12.89
N ASN A 408 -0.56 -9.92 -13.14
CA ASN A 408 -0.53 -9.28 -14.46
C ASN A 408 0.03 -7.86 -14.38
N PRO A 409 1.34 -7.66 -14.61
CA PRO A 409 1.95 -6.35 -14.62
C PRO A 409 1.35 -5.45 -15.70
N MET A 410 1.21 -4.17 -15.38
CA MET A 410 0.54 -3.17 -16.19
C MET A 410 1.39 -1.92 -16.30
N VAL A 411 1.26 -1.23 -17.43
CA VAL A 411 1.85 0.10 -17.65
C VAL A 411 0.87 0.94 -18.45
N HIS A 412 0.75 2.21 -18.07
CA HIS A 412 -0.11 3.16 -18.78
C HIS A 412 0.69 3.91 -19.84
N VAL A 413 0.01 4.37 -20.90
CA VAL A 413 0.59 5.26 -21.91
C VAL A 413 -0.42 6.37 -22.23
N TRP A 414 -0.15 7.56 -21.72
CA TRP A 414 -1.05 8.72 -21.79
C TRP A 414 -1.00 9.43 -23.15
N ILE A 415 -2.17 9.65 -23.75
CA ILE A 415 -2.38 10.50 -24.93
C ILE A 415 -2.93 11.89 -24.58
N ALA A 416 -3.14 12.15 -23.28
CA ALA A 416 -3.51 13.44 -22.69
C ALA A 416 -2.36 13.97 -21.81
N PRO A 417 -2.35 15.26 -21.45
CA PRO A 417 -1.39 15.80 -20.49
C PRO A 417 -1.39 15.04 -19.16
N HIS A 418 -0.22 14.84 -18.57
CA HIS A 418 -0.10 14.14 -17.27
C HIS A 418 1.09 14.68 -16.47
N ASP A 419 0.90 15.02 -15.20
CA ASP A 419 1.92 15.68 -14.38
C ASP A 419 3.13 14.78 -14.07
N CYS A 420 2.89 13.48 -13.92
CA CYS A 420 3.92 12.49 -13.60
C CYS A 420 4.47 11.76 -14.84
N GLY A 421 4.26 12.30 -16.04
CA GLY A 421 4.84 11.74 -17.27
C GLY A 421 3.95 10.77 -18.05
N PRO A 422 4.39 10.32 -19.23
CA PRO A 422 3.55 9.56 -20.16
C PRO A 422 3.30 8.12 -19.74
N PHE A 423 4.07 7.60 -18.77
CA PHE A 423 3.95 6.23 -18.27
C PHE A 423 3.37 6.13 -16.84
N ALA A 424 2.83 7.24 -16.33
CA ALA A 424 2.34 7.31 -14.97
C ALA A 424 1.15 6.39 -14.72
N ALA A 425 1.14 5.73 -13.56
CA ALA A 425 -0.01 5.04 -13.05
C ALA A 425 -1.07 6.04 -12.58
N LEU A 426 -2.32 5.58 -12.45
CA LEU A 426 -3.33 6.34 -11.71
C LEU A 426 -3.01 6.31 -10.21
N GLU A 427 -3.00 7.48 -9.59
CA GLU A 427 -2.72 7.67 -8.17
C GLU A 427 -4.02 7.67 -7.33
N GLY A 428 -3.92 7.32 -6.04
CA GLY A 428 -5.07 7.23 -5.11
C GLY A 428 -5.46 5.80 -4.71
N HIS A 429 -6.70 5.60 -4.26
CA HIS A 429 -7.22 4.35 -3.68
C HIS A 429 -7.09 3.11 -4.56
N GLY A 430 -6.81 3.26 -5.86
CA GLY A 430 -6.56 2.17 -6.79
C GLY A 430 -5.09 1.87 -7.06
N ALA A 431 -4.12 2.65 -6.57
CA ALA A 431 -2.73 2.62 -7.05
C ALA A 431 -2.09 1.22 -7.01
N GLY A 432 -1.57 0.78 -8.15
CA GLY A 432 -0.89 -0.52 -8.30
C GLY A 432 0.48 -0.56 -7.62
N GLN A 433 1.01 -1.76 -7.43
CA GLN A 433 2.31 -2.03 -6.80
C GLN A 433 3.42 -2.21 -7.82
N ALA A 434 4.52 -1.51 -7.63
CA ALA A 434 5.72 -1.63 -8.45
C ALA A 434 6.78 -2.53 -7.80
N ALA A 435 7.72 -3.03 -8.60
CA ALA A 435 8.84 -3.83 -8.08
C ALA A 435 9.85 -2.96 -7.30
N THR A 436 9.90 -1.66 -7.59
CA THR A 436 10.72 -0.68 -6.89
C THR A 436 9.99 -0.11 -5.67
N GLY A 437 10.76 0.32 -4.66
CA GLY A 437 10.18 1.01 -3.50
C GLY A 437 9.51 2.32 -3.92
N THR A 438 8.46 2.74 -3.22
CA THR A 438 7.62 3.92 -3.56
C THR A 438 8.39 5.21 -3.86
N GLN A 439 9.54 5.43 -3.20
CA GLN A 439 10.41 6.60 -3.42
C GLN A 439 11.23 6.57 -4.73
N GLN A 440 11.19 5.46 -5.48
CA GLN A 440 11.96 5.24 -6.71
C GLN A 440 11.05 4.99 -7.92
N ARG A 441 9.73 5.08 -7.74
CA ARG A 441 8.76 4.78 -8.78
C ARG A 441 8.77 5.83 -9.86
N ALA A 442 9.00 5.39 -11.10
CA ALA A 442 8.96 6.27 -12.27
C ALA A 442 7.53 6.49 -12.82
N ASP A 443 6.54 5.74 -12.32
CA ASP A 443 5.13 5.85 -12.68
C ASP A 443 4.29 6.64 -11.65
N GLN A 444 4.95 7.31 -10.69
CA GLN A 444 4.33 8.26 -9.76
C GLN A 444 5.12 9.55 -9.72
N CYS A 445 4.49 10.65 -9.30
CA CYS A 445 5.20 11.90 -9.13
C CYS A 445 6.30 11.78 -8.05
N THR A 446 7.57 12.03 -8.44
CA THR A 446 8.70 12.02 -7.50
C THR A 446 8.65 13.25 -6.59
N HIS A 447 8.36 13.05 -5.32
CA HIS A 447 8.55 14.08 -4.29
C HIS A 447 9.98 13.97 -3.72
N ASP A 448 10.82 14.92 -4.10
CA ASP A 448 12.19 15.07 -3.60
C ASP A 448 12.17 15.39 -2.09
N HIS A 449 12.79 14.56 -1.26
CA HIS A 449 13.00 14.86 0.16
C HIS A 449 14.48 15.06 0.45
N GLY A 450 14.86 16.32 0.61
CA GLY A 450 16.14 16.71 1.18
C GLY A 450 16.34 16.17 2.60
N ASP A 451 17.56 15.71 2.86
CA ASP A 451 18.03 15.12 4.11
C ASP A 451 17.64 15.92 5.38
N GLY A 452 16.80 15.32 6.22
CA GLY A 452 16.41 15.85 7.53
C GLY A 452 16.56 14.81 8.64
N HIS A 453 17.75 14.70 9.22
CA HIS A 453 18.00 13.90 10.41
C HIS A 453 17.18 14.38 11.63
N GLY A 454 16.32 13.51 12.16
CA GLY A 454 15.78 13.52 13.53
C GLY A 454 15.09 12.16 13.73
N GLY A 455 15.37 11.33 14.72
CA GLY A 455 15.62 11.59 16.13
C GLY A 455 14.53 10.86 16.91
N HIS A 456 14.68 9.54 17.09
CA HIS A 456 13.71 8.64 17.73
C HIS A 456 13.14 9.17 19.07
N GLY A 457 11.82 9.06 19.26
CA GLY A 457 11.19 9.17 20.57
C GLY A 457 9.69 8.88 20.60
N GLY A 458 9.31 7.68 21.08
CA GLY A 458 8.19 7.44 21.99
C GLY A 458 6.74 7.64 21.52
N HIS A 459 6.02 6.52 21.38
CA HIS A 459 4.55 6.40 21.32
C HIS A 459 3.80 7.38 22.21
N GLY A 460 3.12 8.33 21.56
CA GLY A 460 2.00 9.09 22.05
C GLY A 460 1.32 9.69 20.82
N ASP A 461 0.01 9.49 20.68
CA ASP A 461 -0.81 10.03 19.59
C ASP A 461 -0.55 11.53 19.45
N ALA A 462 0.28 11.88 18.48
CA ALA A 462 0.65 13.26 18.21
C ALA A 462 -0.46 13.86 17.35
N VAL A 463 -1.28 14.69 17.98
CA VAL A 463 -2.17 15.63 17.29
C VAL A 463 -1.34 16.38 16.25
N VAL A 464 -1.70 16.22 14.97
CA VAL A 464 -1.10 16.99 13.88
C VAL A 464 -1.38 18.46 14.16
N PRO A 465 -0.36 19.30 14.38
CA PRO A 465 -0.62 20.70 14.65
C PRO A 465 -1.30 21.32 13.42
N PRO A 466 -2.41 22.06 13.59
CA PRO A 466 -3.12 22.70 12.48
C PRO A 466 -2.14 23.52 11.63
N ARG A 467 -2.00 23.16 10.36
CA ARG A 467 -1.22 23.93 9.38
C ARG A 467 -2.20 24.75 8.54
N PRO A 468 -1.96 26.05 8.37
CA PRO A 468 -2.72 26.85 7.42
C PRO A 468 -2.68 26.21 6.04
N TYR A 469 -3.85 26.09 5.44
CA TYR A 469 -4.07 25.54 4.12
C TYR A 469 -4.56 26.62 3.17
N ASP A 470 -4.04 26.62 1.96
CA ASP A 470 -4.45 27.50 0.87
C ASP A 470 -4.64 26.65 -0.41
N PRO A 471 -5.88 26.50 -0.92
CA PRO A 471 -6.16 25.71 -2.13
C PRO A 471 -5.58 26.31 -3.41
N GLU A 472 -5.08 27.55 -3.39
CA GLU A 472 -4.39 28.16 -4.53
C GLU A 472 -2.90 27.76 -4.62
N LEU A 473 -2.37 27.08 -3.60
CA LEU A 473 -1.00 26.56 -3.55
C LEU A 473 -0.97 25.06 -3.82
N PRO A 474 0.18 24.49 -4.20
CA PRO A 474 0.35 23.03 -4.24
C PRO A 474 -0.06 22.41 -2.90
N ILE A 475 -0.88 21.35 -2.96
CA ILE A 475 -1.32 20.62 -1.77
C ILE A 475 -0.13 19.79 -1.29
N ASP A 476 0.34 20.08 -0.08
CA ASP A 476 1.42 19.35 0.60
C ASP A 476 1.00 19.12 2.06
N LEU A 477 0.59 17.89 2.34
CA LEU A 477 0.23 17.40 3.67
C LEU A 477 1.37 16.56 4.29
N GLY A 478 2.57 16.67 3.74
CA GLY A 478 3.74 15.89 4.13
C GLY A 478 4.39 16.32 5.45
N GLY A 479 5.25 15.43 5.94
CA GLY A 479 6.03 15.67 7.16
C GLY A 479 5.18 15.70 8.43
N VAL A 480 4.09 14.94 8.45
CA VAL A 480 3.26 14.70 9.62
C VAL A 480 3.67 13.36 10.25
N GLU A 481 4.00 13.40 11.54
CA GLU A 481 4.43 12.21 12.27
C GLU A 481 3.29 11.19 12.36
N GLY A 482 3.59 9.91 12.09
CA GLY A 482 2.61 8.83 12.14
C GLY A 482 1.74 8.66 10.89
N VAL A 483 1.84 9.58 9.92
CA VAL A 483 1.12 9.48 8.64
C VAL A 483 1.95 8.68 7.64
N SER A 484 1.34 7.64 7.06
CA SER A 484 1.96 6.89 5.97
C SER A 484 1.89 7.67 4.65
N LEU A 485 2.76 7.34 3.70
CA LEU A 485 2.72 7.96 2.37
C LEU A 485 1.40 7.69 1.63
N GLN A 486 0.76 6.54 1.89
CA GLN A 486 -0.54 6.19 1.32
C GLN A 486 -1.65 7.06 1.91
N GLN A 487 -1.59 7.29 3.22
CA GLN A 487 -2.52 8.17 3.94
C GLN A 487 -2.39 9.62 3.48
N GLN A 488 -1.16 10.09 3.33
CA GLN A 488 -0.89 11.40 2.75
C GLN A 488 -1.45 11.52 1.34
N ALA A 489 -1.08 10.61 0.43
CA ALA A 489 -1.52 10.66 -0.96
C ALA A 489 -3.05 10.59 -1.10
N PHE A 490 -3.70 9.76 -0.27
CA PHE A 490 -5.16 9.70 -0.25
C PHE A 490 -5.78 11.04 0.17
N ALA A 491 -5.31 11.59 1.29
CA ALA A 491 -5.79 12.85 1.82
C ALA A 491 -5.58 13.99 0.81
N GLU A 492 -4.41 14.09 0.19
CA GLU A 492 -4.11 15.09 -0.83
C GLU A 492 -5.00 14.92 -2.08
N ASN A 493 -5.23 13.69 -2.54
CA ASN A 493 -6.09 13.41 -3.69
C ASN A 493 -7.56 13.79 -3.42
N LEU A 494 -8.07 13.47 -2.23
CA LEU A 494 -9.43 13.85 -1.83
C LEU A 494 -9.60 15.37 -1.82
N VAL A 495 -8.61 16.11 -1.30
CA VAL A 495 -8.61 17.58 -1.33
C VAL A 495 -8.58 18.10 -2.78
N ALA A 496 -7.65 17.59 -3.60
CA ALA A 496 -7.50 18.01 -5.00
C ALA A 496 -8.79 17.80 -5.81
N ARG A 497 -9.39 16.61 -5.70
CA ARG A 497 -10.64 16.29 -6.39
C ARG A 497 -11.80 17.14 -5.86
N THR A 498 -11.87 17.38 -4.56
CA THR A 498 -12.92 18.25 -3.99
C THR A 498 -12.79 19.69 -4.52
N ILE A 499 -11.59 20.26 -4.58
CA ILE A 499 -11.37 21.58 -5.19
C ILE A 499 -11.84 21.61 -6.65
N HIS A 500 -11.59 20.53 -7.40
CA HIS A 500 -11.92 20.46 -8.81
C HIS A 500 -13.42 20.32 -9.09
N TYR A 501 -14.11 19.40 -8.41
CA TYR A 501 -15.50 19.03 -8.73
C TYR A 501 -16.55 19.86 -8.00
N LEU A 502 -16.27 20.29 -6.76
CA LEU A 502 -17.26 20.96 -5.94
C LEU A 502 -17.77 22.31 -6.50
N PRO A 503 -16.99 23.12 -7.25
CA PRO A 503 -17.46 24.40 -7.80
C PRO A 503 -18.72 24.33 -8.67
N GLN A 504 -19.10 23.16 -9.20
CA GLN A 504 -20.37 22.98 -9.91
C GLN A 504 -21.60 23.33 -9.04
N TRP A 505 -21.45 23.25 -7.71
CA TRP A 505 -22.48 23.54 -6.72
C TRP A 505 -22.40 24.98 -6.17
N GLU A 506 -21.62 25.88 -6.77
CA GLU A 506 -21.45 27.25 -6.26
C GLU A 506 -22.79 28.02 -6.10
N ASP A 507 -23.76 27.78 -7.00
CA ASP A 507 -25.10 28.35 -6.90
C ASP A 507 -26.00 27.44 -6.02
N PRO A 508 -26.47 27.90 -4.85
CA PRO A 508 -27.36 27.12 -3.99
C PRO A 508 -28.64 26.68 -4.69
N ALA A 509 -29.12 27.43 -5.70
CA ALA A 509 -30.31 27.03 -6.46
C ALA A 509 -30.07 25.78 -7.32
N VAL A 510 -28.84 25.56 -7.79
CA VAL A 510 -28.43 24.36 -8.51
C VAL A 510 -28.38 23.17 -7.55
N ALA A 511 -27.77 23.34 -6.38
CA ALA A 511 -27.77 22.32 -5.33
C ALA A 511 -29.21 21.96 -4.90
N GLU A 512 -30.06 22.95 -4.63
CA GLU A 512 -31.46 22.72 -4.28
C GLU A 512 -32.24 21.99 -5.39
N ALA A 513 -31.97 22.31 -6.66
CA ALA A 513 -32.59 21.62 -7.79
C ALA A 513 -32.14 20.15 -7.89
N ALA A 514 -30.92 19.82 -7.47
CA ALA A 514 -30.37 18.47 -7.44
C ALA A 514 -30.80 17.64 -6.21
N GLY A 515 -31.47 18.25 -5.22
CA GLY A 515 -32.02 17.55 -4.07
C GLY A 515 -31.47 18.00 -2.72
N PHE A 516 -30.38 18.77 -2.70
CA PHE A 516 -29.79 19.28 -1.46
C PHE A 516 -30.76 20.19 -0.70
N ARG A 517 -30.77 20.07 0.63
CA ARG A 517 -31.65 20.86 1.51
C ARG A 517 -30.89 21.43 2.68
N SER A 518 -31.04 22.73 2.89
CA SER A 518 -30.51 23.40 4.08
C SER A 518 -31.08 22.80 5.36
N ILE A 519 -30.21 22.54 6.34
CA ILE A 519 -30.63 22.15 7.69
C ILE A 519 -30.89 23.35 8.60
N GLY A 520 -30.76 24.58 8.08
CA GLY A 520 -31.13 25.82 8.77
C GLY A 520 -30.13 26.31 9.81
N ASP A 521 -28.88 25.87 9.74
CA ASP A 521 -27.82 26.13 10.72
C ASP A 521 -26.88 27.28 10.36
N GLY A 522 -27.17 28.02 9.28
CA GLY A 522 -26.38 29.19 8.82
C GLY A 522 -26.15 30.29 9.86
N GLY A 523 -26.91 30.29 10.97
CA GLY A 523 -26.66 31.17 12.12
C GLY A 523 -25.33 30.92 12.83
N THR A 524 -24.64 29.82 12.55
CA THR A 524 -23.30 29.49 13.07
C THR A 524 -22.17 30.15 12.29
N GLY A 525 -22.46 30.76 11.14
CA GLY A 525 -21.47 31.24 10.18
C GLY A 525 -21.27 30.31 8.99
N HIS A 526 -21.75 29.07 9.10
CA HIS A 526 -21.76 28.09 8.01
C HIS A 526 -23.13 27.43 7.94
N GLU A 527 -23.62 27.19 6.73
CA GLU A 527 -24.91 26.54 6.48
C GLU A 527 -24.71 25.27 5.69
N HIS A 528 -25.14 24.14 6.27
CA HIS A 528 -25.06 22.85 5.62
C HIS A 528 -26.31 22.57 4.80
N TYR A 529 -26.08 22.08 3.60
CA TYR A 529 -27.06 21.61 2.67
C TYR A 529 -26.84 20.12 2.47
N ILE A 530 -27.74 19.29 3.00
CA ILE A 530 -27.59 17.83 3.00
C ILE A 530 -28.38 17.22 1.85
N GLN A 531 -27.80 16.21 1.20
CA GLN A 531 -28.50 15.33 0.28
C GLN A 531 -28.97 14.05 1.02
N TRP A 532 -30.19 14.11 1.56
CA TRP A 532 -30.75 13.04 2.41
C TRP A 532 -30.87 11.68 1.72
N ASP A 533 -30.92 11.63 0.39
CA ASP A 533 -30.96 10.37 -0.35
C ASP A 533 -29.58 9.68 -0.44
N TRP A 534 -28.48 10.40 -0.13
CA TRP A 534 -27.10 9.91 -0.28
C TRP A 534 -26.43 9.56 1.06
N ILE A 535 -26.89 10.11 2.19
CA ILE A 535 -26.20 9.97 3.49
C ILE A 535 -25.99 8.52 3.99
N ASP A 536 -26.76 7.56 3.50
CA ASP A 536 -26.69 6.14 3.88
C ASP A 536 -26.43 5.23 2.66
N ASP A 537 -25.89 5.78 1.57
CA ASP A 537 -25.51 5.00 0.40
C ASP A 537 -24.11 4.36 0.55
N ASP A 538 -23.68 3.65 -0.49
CA ASP A 538 -22.37 2.98 -0.55
C ASP A 538 -21.31 3.80 -1.31
N VAL A 539 -21.50 5.11 -1.42
CA VAL A 539 -20.58 6.07 -2.02
C VAL A 539 -20.06 6.98 -0.91
N TRP A 540 -18.76 6.93 -0.63
CA TRP A 540 -18.15 7.75 0.43
C TRP A 540 -16.94 8.47 -0.13
N LEU A 541 -16.73 9.71 0.33
CA LEU A 541 -15.57 10.52 -0.07
C LEU A 541 -15.47 10.69 -1.60
N ASP A 542 -16.62 10.75 -2.30
CA ASP A 542 -16.70 11.05 -3.73
C ASP A 542 -17.13 12.51 -3.95
N PRO A 543 -16.23 13.37 -4.45
CA PRO A 543 -16.56 14.78 -4.72
C PRO A 543 -17.68 15.02 -5.74
N ASN A 544 -18.08 14.02 -6.52
CA ASN A 544 -19.24 14.11 -7.42
C ASN A 544 -20.57 13.85 -6.70
N TYR A 545 -20.53 13.14 -5.58
CA TYR A 545 -21.68 12.76 -4.79
C TYR A 545 -21.49 13.14 -3.30
N PRO A 546 -21.17 14.41 -2.97
CA PRO A 546 -20.97 14.78 -1.58
C PRO A 546 -22.29 14.69 -0.79
N GLU A 547 -22.27 14.08 0.39
CA GLU A 547 -23.46 13.95 1.24
C GLU A 547 -23.94 15.32 1.75
N SER A 548 -23.04 16.30 1.83
CA SER A 548 -23.35 17.67 2.25
C SER A 548 -22.45 18.73 1.61
N LEU A 549 -23.06 19.88 1.34
CA LEU A 549 -22.39 21.10 0.86
C LEU A 549 -22.43 22.16 1.96
N VAL A 550 -21.32 22.85 2.17
CA VAL A 550 -21.20 23.88 3.21
C VAL A 550 -21.02 25.25 2.58
N TYR A 551 -21.96 26.14 2.89
CA TYR A 551 -21.93 27.52 2.43
C TYR A 551 -21.67 28.50 3.57
N GLU A 552 -20.83 29.50 3.34
CA GLU A 552 -20.68 30.66 4.20
C GLU A 552 -21.69 31.76 3.81
N PRO A 553 -22.65 32.11 4.69
CA PRO A 553 -23.59 33.19 4.42
C PRO A 553 -22.91 34.56 4.39
N GLN A 554 -23.18 35.34 3.34
CA GLN A 554 -22.60 36.66 3.14
C GLN A 554 -23.51 37.78 3.67
N PRO A 555 -22.97 38.94 4.06
CA PRO A 555 -23.76 40.06 4.58
C PRO A 555 -24.82 40.63 3.61
N ASP A 556 -24.64 40.42 2.31
CA ASP A 556 -25.58 40.86 1.27
C ASP A 556 -26.72 39.84 1.01
N GLY A 557 -26.71 38.72 1.74
CA GLY A 557 -27.68 37.64 1.62
C GLY A 557 -27.32 36.58 0.57
N SER A 558 -26.18 36.73 -0.13
CA SER A 558 -25.61 35.64 -0.94
C SER A 558 -24.96 34.58 -0.05
N LYS A 559 -24.56 33.46 -0.65
CA LYS A 559 -23.90 32.34 0.01
C LYS A 559 -22.68 31.95 -0.82
N THR A 560 -21.56 31.72 -0.17
CA THR A 560 -20.31 31.30 -0.81
C THR A 560 -20.10 29.83 -0.50
N LEU A 561 -19.89 28.98 -1.51
CA LEU A 561 -19.51 27.58 -1.28
C LEU A 561 -18.06 27.53 -0.75
N VAL A 562 -17.86 26.88 0.40
CA VAL A 562 -16.56 26.87 1.09
C VAL A 562 -16.01 25.48 1.37
N SER A 563 -16.87 24.47 1.49
CA SER A 563 -16.44 23.11 1.85
C SER A 563 -17.45 22.07 1.40
N ALA A 564 -16.97 20.85 1.13
CA ALA A 564 -17.80 19.65 1.12
C ALA A 564 -17.78 19.04 2.52
N MET A 565 -18.85 18.38 2.92
CA MET A 565 -18.83 17.53 4.10
C MET A 565 -19.28 16.14 3.69
N TYR A 566 -18.37 15.18 3.84
CA TYR A 566 -18.65 13.78 3.56
C TYR A 566 -19.14 13.09 4.82
N MET A 567 -20.04 12.14 4.66
CA MET A 567 -20.67 11.40 5.76
C MET A 567 -20.59 9.90 5.50
N LEU A 568 -20.37 9.13 6.58
CA LEU A 568 -20.56 7.68 6.55
C LEU A 568 -21.97 7.34 7.02
N PRO A 569 -22.48 6.13 6.71
CA PRO A 569 -23.81 5.71 7.14
C PRO A 569 -24.02 5.83 8.65
N GLY A 570 -25.23 6.17 9.07
CA GLY A 570 -25.55 6.48 10.47
C GLY A 570 -25.38 5.32 11.46
N ASP A 571 -25.11 4.10 10.98
CA ASP A 571 -24.79 2.93 11.80
C ASP A 571 -23.28 2.67 11.97
N THR A 572 -22.42 3.52 11.40
CA THR A 572 -20.95 3.46 11.54
C THR A 572 -20.51 4.23 12.78
N SER A 573 -19.69 3.63 13.65
CA SER A 573 -19.11 4.35 14.80
C SER A 573 -17.75 4.98 14.47
N LEU A 574 -17.31 5.98 15.26
CA LEU A 574 -16.03 6.67 15.05
C LEU A 574 -14.81 5.73 15.09
N ASP A 575 -14.89 4.62 15.84
CA ASP A 575 -13.87 3.58 15.96
C ASP A 575 -13.88 2.55 14.83
N GLU A 576 -14.90 2.57 13.97
CA GLU A 576 -15.05 1.68 12.81
C GLU A 576 -14.68 2.36 11.48
N ILE A 577 -14.29 3.64 11.52
CA ILE A 577 -13.89 4.40 10.34
C ILE A 577 -12.57 3.83 9.79
N PRO A 578 -12.51 3.50 8.48
CA PRO A 578 -11.26 3.11 7.85
C PRO A 578 -10.21 4.22 7.95
N ASP A 579 -8.96 3.83 8.23
CA ASP A 579 -7.85 4.76 8.48
C ASP A 579 -7.25 5.34 7.18
N TRP A 580 -8.10 5.94 6.35
CA TRP A 580 -7.76 6.35 4.98
C TRP A 580 -6.66 7.42 4.92
N GLY A 581 -6.76 8.45 5.78
CA GLY A 581 -5.84 9.58 5.80
C GLY A 581 -4.96 9.63 7.04
N GLY A 582 -5.03 8.63 7.91
CA GLY A 582 -4.28 8.67 9.15
C GLY A 582 -4.65 9.87 10.02
N PRO A 583 -3.69 10.35 10.81
CA PRO A 583 -3.79 11.59 11.56
C PRO A 583 -4.09 12.85 10.72
N LEU A 584 -4.10 12.83 9.38
CA LEU A 584 -4.49 14.01 8.57
C LEU A 584 -6.01 14.23 8.54
N MET A 585 -6.79 13.17 8.65
CA MET A 585 -8.24 13.19 8.44
C MET A 585 -8.97 13.01 9.76
N GLN A 586 -9.31 14.13 10.42
CA GLN A 586 -10.08 14.08 11.65
C GLN A 586 -11.58 14.00 11.37
N TRP A 587 -12.13 12.85 11.71
CA TRP A 587 -13.57 12.61 11.70
C TRP A 587 -14.22 13.10 12.99
N HIS A 588 -15.47 13.55 12.88
CA HIS A 588 -16.28 13.94 14.02
C HIS A 588 -17.73 13.49 13.84
N ILE A 589 -18.51 13.55 14.92
CA ILE A 589 -19.95 13.29 14.93
C ILE A 589 -20.71 14.44 15.60
N HIS A 590 -22.03 14.42 15.44
CA HIS A 590 -22.94 15.31 16.16
C HIS A 590 -24.02 14.53 16.93
N ASP A 591 -23.73 14.19 18.18
CA ASP A 591 -24.65 13.60 19.14
C ASP A 591 -25.39 14.67 19.99
N ASP A 592 -25.22 15.95 19.66
CA ASP A 592 -25.73 17.11 20.38
C ASP A 592 -26.81 17.90 19.62
N LEU A 593 -27.15 17.49 18.39
CA LEU A 593 -28.13 18.17 17.55
C LEU A 593 -29.55 17.59 17.70
N CYS A 594 -30.53 18.48 17.69
CA CYS A 594 -31.95 18.14 17.70
C CYS A 594 -32.66 18.69 16.47
N PHE A 595 -33.31 17.81 15.73
CA PHE A 595 -33.96 18.10 14.46
C PHE A 595 -35.47 18.25 14.60
N THR A 596 -36.08 18.99 13.68
CA THR A 596 -37.53 18.96 13.46
C THR A 596 -37.96 17.55 13.02
N PRO A 597 -39.17 17.09 13.37
CA PRO A 597 -39.65 15.74 13.07
C PRO A 597 -40.17 15.61 11.63
N ASP A 598 -39.58 16.38 10.70
CA ASP A 598 -39.85 16.28 9.28
C ASP A 598 -39.05 15.10 8.72
N ALA A 599 -39.72 14.18 8.04
CA ALA A 599 -39.09 12.97 7.52
C ALA A 599 -38.33 13.21 6.21
N ASP A 600 -38.68 14.28 5.48
CA ASP A 600 -38.14 14.55 4.14
C ASP A 600 -37.09 15.67 4.18
N THR A 601 -37.28 16.68 5.03
CA THR A 601 -36.35 17.82 5.15
C THR A 601 -36.17 18.26 6.60
N PRO A 602 -35.54 17.44 7.45
CA PRO A 602 -35.32 17.81 8.83
C PRO A 602 -34.34 18.99 8.94
N THR A 603 -34.60 19.85 9.91
CA THR A 603 -33.81 21.05 10.18
C THR A 603 -33.36 21.09 11.63
N VAL A 604 -32.15 21.59 11.88
CA VAL A 604 -31.61 21.76 13.22
C VAL A 604 -32.42 22.84 13.94
N ALA A 605 -33.01 22.49 15.08
CA ALA A 605 -33.89 23.36 15.85
C ALA A 605 -33.42 23.60 17.29
N ALA A 606 -32.49 22.78 17.79
CA ALA A 606 -31.85 22.99 19.08
C ALA A 606 -30.51 22.24 19.16
N VAL A 607 -29.65 22.68 20.07
CA VAL A 607 -28.41 22.02 20.48
C VAL A 607 -28.56 21.68 21.96
N ILE A 608 -28.16 20.48 22.36
CA ILE A 608 -28.25 19.97 23.73
C ILE A 608 -26.86 19.61 24.27
N PRO A 609 -26.65 19.58 25.59
CA PRO A 609 -25.44 18.96 26.13
C PRO A 609 -25.38 17.47 25.75
N LEU A 610 -24.16 16.93 25.61
CA LEU A 610 -23.94 15.51 25.35
C LEU A 610 -24.68 14.62 26.35
N GLY A 611 -25.36 13.58 25.84
CA GLY A 611 -26.24 12.71 26.63
C GLY A 611 -27.56 13.35 27.09
N GLY A 612 -27.86 14.58 26.65
CA GLY A 612 -29.11 15.28 26.89
C GLY A 612 -30.30 14.69 26.12
N GLN A 613 -31.50 15.17 26.43
CA GLN A 613 -32.72 14.81 25.69
C GLN A 613 -33.20 16.01 24.88
N CYS A 614 -33.62 15.75 23.64
CA CYS A 614 -34.19 16.80 22.80
C CYS A 614 -35.47 17.39 23.42
N PRO A 615 -35.68 18.71 23.27
CA PRO A 615 -36.92 19.36 23.66
C PRO A 615 -38.17 18.69 23.06
N PRO A 616 -39.35 18.82 23.69
CA PRO A 616 -40.58 18.21 23.17
C PRO A 616 -40.86 18.60 21.70
N ASN A 617 -41.20 17.59 20.90
CA ASN A 617 -41.44 17.68 19.44
C ASN A 617 -40.18 17.86 18.57
N LEU A 618 -38.98 17.70 19.12
CA LEU A 618 -37.76 17.53 18.35
C LEU A 618 -37.28 16.08 18.45
N VAL A 619 -36.55 15.63 17.45
CA VAL A 619 -35.99 14.28 17.37
C VAL A 619 -34.47 14.34 17.37
N LYS A 620 -33.87 13.33 17.98
CA LYS A 620 -32.43 13.10 17.89
C LYS A 620 -32.22 12.04 16.80
N MET A 621 -31.27 12.30 15.90
CA MET A 621 -30.88 11.35 14.87
C MET A 621 -29.68 10.53 15.35
N ASP A 622 -29.47 9.38 14.70
CA ASP A 622 -28.27 8.59 14.95
C ASP A 622 -27.05 9.37 14.42
N PRO A 623 -25.97 9.49 15.21
CA PRO A 623 -24.82 10.31 14.85
C PRO A 623 -23.97 9.61 13.78
N ALA A 624 -23.96 10.15 12.57
CA ALA A 624 -23.11 9.72 11.47
C ALA A 624 -21.70 10.35 11.57
N PRO A 625 -20.60 9.58 11.37
CA PRO A 625 -19.27 10.13 11.19
C PRO A 625 -19.21 11.04 9.97
N MET A 626 -18.55 12.19 10.12
CA MET A 626 -18.39 13.15 9.03
C MET A 626 -17.03 13.84 9.05
N ILE A 627 -16.64 14.34 7.88
CA ILE A 627 -15.41 15.09 7.67
C ILE A 627 -15.62 16.22 6.67
N HIS A 628 -15.10 17.41 6.99
CA HIS A 628 -15.11 18.55 6.09
C HIS A 628 -13.90 18.52 5.17
N VAL A 629 -14.07 18.95 3.92
CA VAL A 629 -12.98 19.14 2.95
C VAL A 629 -13.08 20.52 2.34
N TRP A 630 -12.21 21.42 2.79
CA TRP A 630 -12.25 22.85 2.44
C TRP A 630 -11.72 23.12 1.03
N ILE A 631 -12.49 23.88 0.25
CA ILE A 631 -12.09 24.39 -1.08
C ILE A 631 -11.67 25.86 -1.06
N ARG A 632 -11.58 26.43 0.14
CA ARG A 632 -11.14 27.80 0.42
C ARG A 632 -10.02 27.76 1.48
N PRO A 633 -9.20 28.82 1.60
CA PRO A 633 -8.16 28.86 2.63
C PRO A 633 -8.74 28.63 4.02
N HIS A 634 -8.09 27.75 4.78
CA HIS A 634 -8.52 27.39 6.13
C HIS A 634 -7.32 27.30 7.07
N GLU A 635 -7.40 27.99 8.21
CA GLU A 635 -6.24 28.17 9.10
C GLU A 635 -5.79 26.89 9.81
N CYS A 636 -6.68 25.89 9.89
CA CYS A 636 -6.42 24.63 10.56
C CYS A 636 -6.20 23.43 9.63
N GLY A 637 -6.09 23.68 8.33
CA GLY A 637 -5.90 22.62 7.34
C GLY A 637 -7.18 22.26 6.60
N PRO A 638 -7.07 21.42 5.55
CA PRO A 638 -8.17 21.14 4.64
C PRO A 638 -9.22 20.18 5.21
N PHE A 639 -8.93 19.48 6.30
CA PHE A 639 -9.82 18.51 6.97
C PHE A 639 -10.40 18.99 8.29
N ALA A 640 -10.19 20.26 8.64
CA ALA A 640 -10.63 20.78 9.91
C ALA A 640 -12.17 20.81 10.00
N ALA A 641 -12.71 20.36 11.13
CA ALA A 641 -14.12 20.60 11.47
C ALA A 641 -14.39 22.11 11.64
N LEU A 642 -15.67 22.49 11.73
CA LEU A 642 -16.05 23.88 12.04
C LEU A 642 -15.69 24.26 13.47
N ASP A 643 -15.71 25.55 13.81
CA ASP A 643 -15.45 26.03 15.17
C ASP A 643 -16.67 25.89 16.11
N GLY A 644 -16.38 25.78 17.41
CA GLY A 644 -17.37 25.88 18.48
C GLY A 644 -18.39 24.73 18.49
N VAL A 645 -19.68 25.04 18.44
CA VAL A 645 -20.75 24.01 18.42
C VAL A 645 -20.70 23.18 17.13
N GLY A 646 -20.18 23.74 16.04
CA GLY A 646 -20.02 23.02 14.77
C GLY A 646 -18.81 22.07 14.72
N ALA A 647 -17.96 22.05 15.75
CA ALA A 647 -16.79 21.17 15.77
C ALA A 647 -17.14 19.69 15.99
N GLY A 648 -18.36 19.42 16.48
CA GLY A 648 -18.83 18.08 16.81
C GLY A 648 -18.04 17.42 17.93
N GLN A 649 -18.05 16.09 17.96
CA GLN A 649 -17.31 15.26 18.89
C GLN A 649 -16.34 14.37 18.10
N VAL A 650 -15.09 14.33 18.53
CA VAL A 650 -14.04 13.45 17.97
C VAL A 650 -13.90 12.18 18.81
N ALA A 651 -13.05 11.25 18.38
CA ALA A 651 -12.82 10.00 19.09
C ALA A 651 -12.30 10.23 20.52
N GLU A 652 -12.58 9.29 21.43
CA GLU A 652 -12.18 9.42 22.84
C GLU A 652 -10.65 9.47 22.97
N GLY A 653 -10.13 10.63 23.37
CA GLY A 653 -8.68 10.84 23.52
C GLY A 653 -8.11 11.88 22.56
N ASP A 654 -8.84 12.22 21.49
CA ASP A 654 -8.40 13.16 20.48
C ASP A 654 -8.68 14.62 20.87
N GLU A 655 -7.81 15.52 20.38
CA GLU A 655 -8.06 16.96 20.41
C GLU A 655 -8.50 17.45 19.02
N HIS A 656 -9.50 18.33 18.98
CA HIS A 656 -9.93 18.96 17.73
C HIS A 656 -8.77 19.73 17.09
N PHE A 657 -8.57 19.57 15.78
CA PHE A 657 -7.55 20.28 15.00
C PHE A 657 -7.74 21.78 15.01
N CYS A 658 -8.98 22.24 15.21
CA CYS A 658 -9.34 23.65 15.24
C CYS A 658 -10.27 23.88 16.43
N ASN A 659 -9.72 24.35 17.56
CA ASN A 659 -10.54 24.78 18.69
C ASN A 659 -10.14 26.19 19.14
N HIS A 660 -10.61 27.19 18.41
CA HIS A 660 -10.48 28.57 18.86
C HIS A 660 -11.42 28.92 20.04
N ALA A 661 -12.28 27.98 20.47
CA ALA A 661 -13.23 28.18 21.56
C ALA A 661 -12.67 27.90 22.97
N HIS A 662 -11.47 27.35 23.13
CA HIS A 662 -10.83 27.21 24.46
C HIS A 662 -9.37 27.65 24.50
N GLY A 663 -9.10 28.86 24.00
CA GLY A 663 -7.96 29.64 24.48
C GLY A 663 -8.15 29.98 25.96
N ALA A 664 -7.28 29.45 26.82
CA ALA A 664 -6.99 29.92 28.17
C ALA A 664 -8.18 30.47 29.00
N HIS A 665 -8.75 29.61 29.84
CA HIS A 665 -8.94 29.92 31.26
C HIS A 665 -8.93 28.67 32.14
#